data_AF-A0A3M2SGN2-F1
#
_entry.id   AF-A0A3M2SGN2-F1
#
_cell.length_a   1.000
_cell.length_b   1.000
_cell.length_c   1.000
_cell.angle_alpha   90.00
_cell.angle_beta   90.00
_cell.angle_gamma   90.00
#
_symmetry.space_group_name_H-M   'P 1'
#
loop_
_entity.id
_entity.type
_entity.pdbx_description
1 polymer ?
#
loop_
_entity_poly.entity_id
_entity_poly.type
_entity_poly.pdbx_seq_one_letter_code
_entity_poly.pdbx_strand_id
1 'polypeptide(L)'
;MAPSAFIETPLAQGSIKPQQTPSLKQGSGVQFSAAKHLAYSPPSSILTMKDLALEPTALSPIATTESFPLLSHEAVLQHRRDLFSKDVLDNCLHHTRPGSVQLRGMAPRYAPFIHQFWHSPEVLKIVSDIAGVELVPAMDYEISHTNVQLGPGGLDAVRNTTVEPPEATAEAIKRFEQDKPKKQEVTDQTKPIIEWHEDSHPWVCVVMLSDARHMSGGETELMKGDGTTLKVKAPQMGCAVLLQGRYITHTAAPVTNMPERVTIVTSFRPKNPLLVDDTTNKNVRNKSHLTELYYQWTTYRLDVIAQRARIAADALKERYAKNVAESDAEGKPGLCMVETVSLEEIKKWSEEMIKYIQDTTKEMGLPSQRKKCDSIKFPCGNCQRLGLDCNTETKLVWEDDSRREGMKRRGPSKSTKRPNATQPVAGQPSPQRRNYNSVTTGSLFTQSGHEGGLQRLCKISEWPFDLDPIESHALDHYIQRFSRTYPTCAGPTNPFLRVFIPLSMQSRVVLDALLTLSCVQSWEHGSFVMERPMLFFRCKALRGCRELIESVINKSGVQKEIQSASTMDAAIQVVASRAATLDNGDVIYLLATCVLMVLYEKLSGEGQGNVTTHLRFFARVFPSRLFLAIENGNPLDDSRHQWNEAMAFLSSLFLYNDLVRSTSLRTTTLSDFYIRHGDPGSRFEFPKIIARLSAGDFSVTDQEIAAWDGRLDWFPSFALDAPDTSESRESLPVAEPAFVLNPYFRRLDNFARSQTWSEKGIVSELYRVSASVYRKQKFVDQWLSFGHGPPEIDENDLEMGNLPSWGVELLRLLPPVSPFDNTLLWPISIIAKELTDGMEREFALNKVESLEKRFRMKHFSDVREYLVTSWKAKDQGIISTYEQPVLFG
;
A
#
# COMPACT_ATOMS: atom_id res chain seq x y z
N MET A 1 51.87 -25.50 -26.77
CA MET A 1 51.28 -24.50 -25.88
C MET A 1 50.46 -23.55 -26.73
N ALA A 2 49.14 -23.59 -26.48
CA ALA A 2 47.99 -22.87 -27.03
C ALA A 2 48.13 -22.00 -28.32
N PRO A 3 47.44 -22.39 -29.41
CA PRO A 3 46.98 -21.48 -30.44
C PRO A 3 45.53 -21.02 -30.20
N SER A 4 45.30 -19.78 -30.62
CA SER A 4 44.07 -18.99 -30.72
C SER A 4 42.92 -19.67 -31.45
N ALA A 5 41.73 -19.65 -30.84
CA ALA A 5 40.46 -19.95 -31.51
C ALA A 5 39.83 -18.65 -32.04
N PHE A 6 39.79 -18.51 -33.37
CA PHE A 6 38.80 -17.70 -34.07
C PHE A 6 37.60 -18.60 -34.35
N ILE A 7 36.43 -18.23 -33.84
CA ILE A 7 35.15 -18.78 -34.30
C ILE A 7 34.33 -17.58 -34.77
N GLU A 8 34.18 -17.50 -36.09
CA GLU A 8 33.20 -16.68 -36.78
C GLU A 8 31.79 -17.18 -36.46
N THR A 9 30.88 -16.28 -36.08
CA THR A 9 29.45 -16.59 -36.00
C THR A 9 28.75 -15.99 -37.22
N PRO A 10 28.10 -16.80 -38.08
CA PRO A 10 27.36 -16.29 -39.24
C PRO A 10 25.95 -15.82 -38.84
N LEU A 11 25.49 -14.77 -39.53
CA LEU A 11 24.09 -14.40 -39.66
C LEU A 11 23.30 -15.59 -40.25
N ALA A 12 22.32 -16.11 -39.50
CA ALA A 12 21.31 -17.01 -40.03
C ALA A 12 19.93 -16.60 -39.53
N GLN A 13 19.08 -16.29 -40.51
CA GLN A 13 17.65 -16.08 -40.39
C GLN A 13 17.00 -17.31 -39.72
N GLY A 14 16.43 -17.10 -38.53
CA GLY A 14 15.62 -18.09 -37.83
C GLY A 14 14.19 -17.60 -37.73
N SER A 15 13.31 -18.18 -38.55
CA SER A 15 11.86 -18.02 -38.52
C SER A 15 11.32 -18.33 -37.10
N ILE A 16 10.98 -17.29 -36.34
CA ILE A 16 10.09 -17.43 -35.19
C ILE A 16 8.67 -17.50 -35.74
N LYS A 17 8.10 -18.70 -35.73
CA LYS A 17 6.67 -18.90 -36.01
C LYS A 17 5.86 -17.93 -35.15
N PRO A 18 4.89 -17.17 -35.70
CA PRO A 18 4.03 -16.34 -34.87
C PRO A 18 3.31 -17.27 -33.90
N GLN A 19 3.64 -17.16 -32.61
CA GLN A 19 2.75 -17.66 -31.57
C GLN A 19 1.40 -17.02 -31.83
N GLN A 20 0.39 -17.88 -32.03
CA GLN A 20 -0.98 -17.48 -32.26
C GLN A 20 -1.36 -16.47 -31.19
N THR A 21 -1.51 -15.21 -31.62
CA THR A 21 -2.13 -14.17 -30.84
C THR A 21 -3.50 -14.72 -30.43
N PRO A 22 -3.86 -14.78 -29.13
CA PRO A 22 -5.20 -15.17 -28.76
C PRO A 22 -6.14 -14.23 -29.50
N SER A 23 -7.02 -14.82 -30.32
CA SER A 23 -7.91 -14.10 -31.23
C SER A 23 -8.58 -12.95 -30.47
N LEU A 24 -8.26 -11.72 -30.86
CA LEU A 24 -8.99 -10.53 -30.45
C LEU A 24 -10.46 -10.82 -30.76
N LYS A 25 -11.30 -10.97 -29.71
CA LYS A 25 -12.74 -11.00 -29.90
C LYS A 25 -13.10 -9.73 -30.67
N GLN A 26 -13.65 -9.88 -31.86
CA GLN A 26 -14.08 -8.79 -32.72
C GLN A 26 -15.13 -7.95 -31.97
N GLY A 27 -14.69 -6.87 -31.31
CA GLY A 27 -15.55 -5.73 -31.01
C GLY A 27 -16.07 -5.18 -32.35
N SER A 28 -17.35 -4.83 -32.38
CA SER A 28 -18.20 -4.51 -33.55
C SER A 28 -17.44 -4.46 -34.90
N GLY A 29 -17.67 -5.43 -35.78
CA GLY A 29 -16.85 -5.74 -36.99
C GLY A 29 -16.74 -4.67 -38.09
N VAL A 30 -16.80 -3.38 -37.76
CA VAL A 30 -16.60 -2.24 -38.65
C VAL A 30 -15.13 -1.80 -38.59
N GLN A 31 -14.42 -1.93 -39.71
CA GLN A 31 -13.05 -1.46 -39.85
C GLN A 31 -13.04 0.07 -40.10
N PHE A 32 -12.07 0.77 -39.52
CA PHE A 32 -11.88 2.19 -39.79
C PHE A 32 -11.53 2.42 -41.28
N SER A 33 -12.03 3.52 -41.82
CA SER A 33 -11.81 3.98 -43.20
C SER A 33 -11.85 5.49 -43.21
N ALA A 34 -10.72 6.13 -43.54
CA ALA A 34 -10.59 7.58 -43.55
C ALA A 34 -11.66 8.25 -44.44
N ALA A 35 -11.91 7.71 -45.64
CA ALA A 35 -12.86 8.27 -46.60
C ALA A 35 -14.33 8.28 -46.11
N LYS A 36 -14.71 7.36 -45.23
CA LYS A 36 -16.06 7.28 -44.67
C LYS A 36 -16.17 8.02 -43.35
N HIS A 37 -15.16 7.82 -42.50
CA HIS A 37 -15.26 8.14 -41.09
C HIS A 37 -14.71 9.54 -40.75
N LEU A 38 -13.83 10.11 -41.58
CA LEU A 38 -13.35 11.48 -41.41
C LEU A 38 -14.23 12.47 -42.17
N ALA A 39 -14.58 13.55 -41.48
CA ALA A 39 -15.26 14.71 -42.06
C ALA A 39 -14.44 15.97 -41.78
N TYR A 40 -13.13 15.88 -41.98
CA TYR A 40 -12.20 16.94 -41.60
C TYR A 40 -12.35 18.20 -42.46
N SER A 41 -12.45 19.35 -41.80
CA SER A 41 -12.17 20.65 -42.39
C SER A 41 -11.31 21.46 -41.43
N PRO A 42 -10.36 22.28 -41.91
CA PRO A 42 -9.47 23.03 -41.04
C PRO A 42 -10.24 24.01 -40.13
N PRO A 43 -9.70 24.31 -38.93
CA PRO A 43 -10.31 25.31 -38.05
C PRO A 43 -10.32 26.70 -38.69
N SER A 44 -11.38 27.47 -38.40
CA SER A 44 -11.54 28.86 -38.85
C SER A 44 -10.51 29.80 -38.26
N SER A 45 -10.07 29.55 -37.03
CA SER A 45 -9.01 30.29 -36.37
C SER A 45 -8.18 29.37 -35.46
N ILE A 46 -6.91 29.73 -35.32
CA ILE A 46 -5.97 29.10 -34.40
C ILE A 46 -5.48 30.20 -33.46
N LEU A 47 -5.63 29.97 -32.16
CA LEU A 47 -5.13 30.87 -31.13
C LEU A 47 -3.72 30.44 -30.74
N THR A 48 -2.81 31.40 -30.72
CA THR A 48 -1.44 31.20 -30.25
C THR A 48 -1.34 31.43 -28.74
N MET A 49 -0.26 30.96 -28.12
CA MET A 49 0.05 31.26 -26.71
C MET A 49 0.08 32.77 -26.48
N LYS A 50 0.62 33.52 -27.44
CA LYS A 50 0.68 34.99 -27.40
C LYS A 50 -0.71 35.64 -27.41
N ASP A 51 -1.67 35.08 -28.13
CA ASP A 51 -3.06 35.59 -28.13
C ASP A 51 -3.75 35.39 -26.77
N LEU A 52 -3.27 34.43 -25.98
CA LEU A 52 -3.64 34.22 -24.57
C LEU A 52 -2.74 34.96 -23.59
N ALA A 53 -1.87 35.86 -24.06
CA ALA A 53 -0.85 36.54 -23.25
C ALA A 53 0.08 35.57 -22.49
N LEU A 54 0.33 34.39 -23.05
CA LEU A 54 1.26 33.38 -22.55
C LEU A 54 2.51 33.31 -23.45
N GLU A 55 3.62 32.88 -22.86
CA GLU A 55 4.85 32.63 -23.62
C GLU A 55 4.71 31.37 -24.50
N PRO A 56 5.28 31.36 -25.72
CA PRO A 56 5.34 30.16 -26.55
C PRO A 56 6.07 29.01 -25.83
N THR A 57 5.59 27.79 -26.01
CA THR A 57 6.27 26.60 -25.46
C THR A 57 7.37 26.11 -26.40
N ALA A 58 8.27 25.28 -25.87
CA ALA A 58 9.32 24.63 -26.67
C ALA A 58 8.78 23.66 -27.73
N LEU A 59 7.50 23.30 -27.64
CA LEU A 59 6.83 22.38 -28.57
C LEU A 59 6.20 23.13 -29.75
N SER A 60 5.42 24.17 -29.46
CA SER A 60 4.69 24.93 -30.48
C SER A 60 4.15 26.25 -29.93
N PRO A 61 4.07 27.31 -30.77
CA PRO A 61 3.42 28.56 -30.39
C PRO A 61 1.89 28.46 -30.33
N ILE A 62 1.30 27.34 -30.78
CA ILE A 62 -0.15 27.15 -30.85
C ILE A 62 -0.71 26.77 -29.47
N ALA A 63 -1.73 27.50 -29.04
CA ALA A 63 -2.41 27.27 -27.78
C ALA A 63 -3.63 26.37 -27.94
N THR A 64 -4.55 26.78 -28.82
CA THR A 64 -5.81 26.06 -29.06
C THR A 64 -6.38 26.40 -30.43
N THR A 65 -7.37 25.65 -30.89
CA THR A 65 -8.13 25.95 -32.10
C THR A 65 -9.57 26.36 -31.79
N GLU A 66 -10.19 27.09 -32.71
CA GLU A 66 -11.65 27.04 -32.82
C GLU A 66 -12.10 25.61 -33.18
N SER A 67 -13.37 25.31 -32.88
CA SER A 67 -13.91 23.98 -33.15
C SER A 67 -13.95 23.70 -34.64
N PHE A 68 -13.48 22.51 -35.03
CA PHE A 68 -13.42 22.08 -36.42
C PHE A 68 -14.01 20.68 -36.61
N PRO A 69 -14.76 20.42 -37.69
CA PRO A 69 -15.23 19.08 -38.05
C PRO A 69 -14.09 18.06 -38.12
N LEU A 70 -14.28 16.88 -37.52
CA LEU A 70 -13.29 15.79 -37.55
C LEU A 70 -13.95 14.44 -37.85
N LEU A 71 -15.01 14.10 -37.11
CA LEU A 71 -15.76 12.86 -37.28
C LEU A 71 -16.95 13.08 -38.22
N SER A 72 -17.14 12.16 -39.16
CA SER A 72 -18.42 11.97 -39.83
C SER A 72 -19.49 11.51 -38.82
N HIS A 73 -20.76 11.65 -39.20
CA HIS A 73 -21.86 11.13 -38.39
C HIS A 73 -21.74 9.61 -38.16
N GLU A 74 -21.37 8.83 -39.18
CA GLU A 74 -21.14 7.38 -39.05
C GLU A 74 -20.05 7.07 -38.01
N ALA A 75 -18.97 7.85 -38.01
CA ALA A 75 -17.91 7.70 -37.02
C ALA A 75 -18.36 8.07 -35.60
N VAL A 76 -19.21 9.10 -35.42
CA VAL A 76 -19.79 9.44 -34.11
C VAL A 76 -20.59 8.25 -33.57
N LEU A 77 -21.48 7.67 -34.38
CA LEU A 77 -22.27 6.51 -33.97
C LEU A 77 -21.37 5.31 -33.63
N GLN A 78 -20.32 5.09 -34.42
CA GLN A 78 -19.40 3.98 -34.18
C GLN A 78 -18.57 4.16 -32.90
N HIS A 79 -18.12 5.40 -32.58
CA HIS A 79 -17.50 5.69 -31.29
C HIS A 79 -18.47 5.40 -30.14
N ARG A 80 -19.74 5.81 -30.26
CA ARG A 80 -20.76 5.55 -29.22
C ARG A 80 -21.04 4.06 -29.05
N ARG A 81 -21.06 3.27 -30.13
CA ARG A 81 -21.21 1.80 -30.07
C ARG A 81 -20.08 1.14 -29.28
N ASP A 82 -18.83 1.53 -29.53
CA ASP A 82 -17.67 0.99 -28.82
C ASP A 82 -17.73 1.40 -27.34
N LEU A 83 -17.92 2.70 -27.05
CA LEU A 83 -17.84 3.27 -25.70
C LEU A 83 -18.96 2.80 -24.76
N PHE A 84 -20.19 2.68 -25.24
CA PHE A 84 -21.33 2.25 -24.44
C PHE A 84 -21.62 0.74 -24.57
N SER A 85 -20.69 -0.01 -25.16
CA SER A 85 -20.75 -1.46 -25.15
C SER A 85 -20.66 -1.99 -23.72
N LYS A 86 -21.30 -3.14 -23.48
CA LYS A 86 -21.31 -3.79 -22.17
C LYS A 86 -19.88 -4.00 -21.64
N ASP A 87 -18.96 -4.45 -22.50
CA ASP A 87 -17.59 -4.76 -22.09
C ASP A 87 -16.81 -3.51 -21.67
N VAL A 88 -16.98 -2.37 -22.36
CA VAL A 88 -16.36 -1.10 -21.92
C VAL A 88 -16.96 -0.64 -20.60
N LEU A 89 -18.29 -0.64 -20.46
CA LEU A 89 -18.95 -0.18 -19.23
C LEU A 89 -18.61 -1.04 -18.01
N ASP A 90 -18.43 -2.35 -18.19
CA ASP A 90 -18.11 -3.26 -17.09
C ASP A 90 -16.63 -3.20 -16.66
N ASN A 91 -15.70 -2.85 -17.58
CA ASN A 91 -14.26 -2.94 -17.32
C ASN A 91 -13.54 -1.57 -17.23
N CYS A 92 -14.10 -0.52 -17.81
CA CYS A 92 -13.43 0.77 -18.02
C CYS A 92 -14.13 1.96 -17.33
N LEU A 93 -15.26 1.73 -16.65
CA LEU A 93 -16.06 2.79 -16.03
C LEU A 93 -15.55 3.17 -14.64
N HIS A 94 -15.38 4.47 -14.43
CA HIS A 94 -15.00 5.09 -13.17
C HIS A 94 -16.02 6.17 -12.78
N HIS A 95 -16.58 6.08 -11.57
CA HIS A 95 -17.45 7.13 -11.03
C HIS A 95 -16.64 8.37 -10.62
N THR A 96 -17.10 9.57 -10.99
CA THR A 96 -16.37 10.82 -10.72
C THR A 96 -17.12 11.74 -9.76
N ARG A 97 -18.25 12.32 -10.17
CA ARG A 97 -19.10 13.22 -9.38
C ARG A 97 -20.56 12.76 -9.53
N PRO A 98 -21.46 13.13 -8.61
CA PRO A 98 -22.89 12.87 -8.78
C PRO A 98 -23.38 13.30 -10.17
N GLY A 99 -23.92 12.36 -10.96
CA GLY A 99 -24.39 12.61 -12.32
C GLY A 99 -23.31 12.62 -13.41
N SER A 100 -22.08 12.15 -13.14
CA SER A 100 -21.06 11.97 -14.17
C SER A 100 -20.19 10.73 -13.97
N VAL A 101 -19.71 10.18 -15.08
CA VAL A 101 -18.77 9.05 -15.12
C VAL A 101 -17.65 9.32 -16.11
N GLN A 102 -16.54 8.61 -15.94
CA GLN A 102 -15.45 8.57 -16.90
C GLN A 102 -15.20 7.15 -17.39
N LEU A 103 -14.93 7.00 -18.68
CA LEU A 103 -14.45 5.74 -19.26
C LEU A 103 -12.97 5.90 -19.61
N ARG A 104 -12.12 4.95 -19.24
CA ARG A 104 -10.67 4.98 -19.54
C ARG A 104 -10.09 3.57 -19.73
N GLY A 105 -9.07 3.43 -20.58
CA GLY A 105 -8.37 2.16 -20.80
C GLY A 105 -9.14 1.13 -21.63
N MET A 106 -9.98 1.59 -22.56
CA MET A 106 -10.77 0.70 -23.44
C MET A 106 -10.02 0.26 -24.71
N ALA A 107 -9.08 1.05 -25.21
CA ALA A 107 -8.29 0.72 -26.39
C ALA A 107 -7.01 -0.06 -26.01
N PRO A 108 -6.56 -1.05 -26.82
CA PRO A 108 -7.19 -1.58 -28.03
C PRO A 108 -8.27 -2.65 -27.77
N ARG A 109 -8.31 -3.21 -26.56
CA ARG A 109 -9.02 -4.47 -26.27
C ARG A 109 -10.52 -4.42 -26.48
N TYR A 110 -11.17 -3.34 -26.03
CA TYR A 110 -12.63 -3.20 -26.02
C TYR A 110 -13.16 -2.23 -27.07
N ALA A 111 -12.30 -1.35 -27.62
CA ALA A 111 -12.67 -0.34 -28.61
C ALA A 111 -11.73 -0.37 -29.84
N PRO A 112 -11.79 -1.43 -30.67
CA PRO A 112 -10.86 -1.62 -31.79
C PRO A 112 -11.05 -0.59 -32.92
N PHE A 113 -12.27 -0.11 -33.16
CA PHE A 113 -12.51 0.94 -34.17
C PHE A 113 -11.87 2.25 -33.72
N ILE A 114 -12.09 2.63 -32.46
CA ILE A 114 -11.49 3.83 -31.85
C ILE A 114 -9.96 3.76 -31.90
N HIS A 115 -9.40 2.60 -31.57
CA HIS A 115 -7.95 2.39 -31.64
C HIS A 115 -7.41 2.58 -33.06
N GLN A 116 -8.06 2.01 -34.08
CA GLN A 116 -7.66 2.18 -35.48
C GLN A 116 -7.80 3.64 -35.94
N PHE A 117 -8.85 4.34 -35.54
CA PHE A 117 -9.09 5.74 -35.86
C PHE A 117 -7.92 6.61 -35.39
N TRP A 118 -7.55 6.53 -34.11
CA TRP A 118 -6.51 7.38 -33.51
C TRP A 118 -5.08 6.99 -33.87
N HIS A 119 -4.87 5.80 -34.44
CA HIS A 119 -3.59 5.37 -35.02
C HIS A 119 -3.49 5.59 -36.53
N SER A 120 -4.56 6.07 -37.17
CA SER A 120 -4.54 6.25 -38.61
C SER A 120 -3.58 7.38 -39.04
N PRO A 121 -2.79 7.18 -40.10
CA PRO A 121 -1.90 8.21 -40.62
C PRO A 121 -2.63 9.52 -40.95
N GLU A 122 -3.87 9.43 -41.45
CA GLU A 122 -4.68 10.58 -41.83
C GLU A 122 -5.04 11.45 -40.62
N VAL A 123 -5.49 10.83 -39.51
CA VAL A 123 -5.81 11.55 -38.27
C VAL A 123 -4.57 12.14 -37.64
N LEU A 124 -3.48 11.37 -37.55
CA LEU A 124 -2.23 11.84 -36.97
C LEU A 124 -1.64 12.99 -37.77
N LYS A 125 -1.76 12.96 -39.10
CA LYS A 125 -1.35 14.08 -39.96
C LYS A 125 -2.16 15.34 -39.63
N ILE A 126 -3.49 15.24 -39.56
CA ILE A 126 -4.37 16.38 -39.23
C ILE A 126 -3.97 17.00 -37.89
N VAL A 127 -3.87 16.18 -36.84
CA VAL A 127 -3.54 16.65 -35.49
C VAL A 127 -2.14 17.27 -35.46
N SER A 128 -1.17 16.68 -36.14
CA SER A 128 0.20 17.20 -36.20
C SER A 128 0.33 18.50 -36.98
N ASP A 129 -0.36 18.60 -38.13
CA ASP A 129 -0.37 19.82 -38.96
C ASP A 129 -0.95 21.00 -38.17
N ILE A 130 -2.06 20.76 -37.45
CA ILE A 130 -2.69 21.78 -36.60
C ILE A 130 -1.81 22.12 -35.40
N ALA A 131 -1.14 21.15 -34.78
CA ALA A 131 -0.25 21.40 -33.65
C ALA A 131 1.04 22.13 -34.04
N GLY A 132 1.45 22.05 -35.32
CA GLY A 132 2.75 22.53 -35.79
C GLY A 132 3.93 21.66 -35.34
N VAL A 133 3.66 20.47 -34.81
CA VAL A 133 4.66 19.50 -34.34
C VAL A 133 4.13 18.08 -34.59
N GLU A 134 5.00 17.14 -34.93
CA GLU A 134 4.58 15.75 -35.17
C GLU A 134 4.19 15.07 -33.85
N LEU A 135 2.94 14.61 -33.77
CA LEU A 135 2.33 14.03 -32.58
C LEU A 135 1.96 12.56 -32.78
N VAL A 136 2.04 11.80 -31.69
CA VAL A 136 1.51 10.43 -31.57
C VAL A 136 0.66 10.32 -30.31
N PRO A 137 -0.28 9.36 -30.24
CA PRO A 137 -1.03 9.12 -29.01
C PRO A 137 -0.05 8.92 -27.85
N ALA A 138 -0.36 9.51 -26.69
CA ALA A 138 0.55 9.47 -25.56
C ALA A 138 0.79 8.02 -25.10
N MET A 139 -0.31 7.30 -24.90
CA MET A 139 -0.42 5.89 -24.55
C MET A 139 -1.77 5.38 -25.06
N ASP A 140 -1.90 4.08 -25.39
CA ASP A 140 -3.19 3.49 -25.77
C ASP A 140 -4.24 3.66 -24.66
N TYR A 141 -3.77 3.63 -23.42
CA TYR A 141 -4.59 3.85 -22.22
C TYR A 141 -5.32 5.20 -22.21
N GLU A 142 -4.76 6.20 -22.89
CA GLU A 142 -5.24 7.58 -22.96
C GLU A 142 -6.00 7.90 -24.25
N ILE A 143 -6.22 6.90 -25.11
CA ILE A 143 -7.02 7.06 -26.32
C ILE A 143 -8.50 7.15 -25.95
N SER A 144 -9.15 8.23 -26.38
CA SER A 144 -10.59 8.47 -26.19
C SER A 144 -11.08 8.27 -24.75
N HIS A 145 -10.33 8.81 -23.78
CA HIS A 145 -10.89 8.89 -22.44
C HIS A 145 -12.19 9.70 -22.51
N THR A 146 -13.26 9.14 -21.96
CA THR A 146 -14.61 9.65 -22.22
C THR A 146 -15.14 10.27 -20.95
N ASN A 147 -15.58 11.53 -21.02
CA ASN A 147 -16.34 12.19 -19.97
C ASN A 147 -17.82 12.14 -20.33
N VAL A 148 -18.63 11.57 -19.44
CA VAL A 148 -20.08 11.46 -19.61
C VAL A 148 -20.76 12.20 -18.46
N GLN A 149 -21.49 13.25 -18.79
CA GLN A 149 -22.45 13.87 -17.86
C GLN A 149 -23.85 13.35 -18.19
N LEU A 150 -24.53 12.82 -17.18
CA LEU A 150 -25.86 12.22 -17.29
C LEU A 150 -26.89 13.15 -16.68
N GLY A 151 -28.07 13.24 -17.31
CA GLY A 151 -29.21 13.96 -16.78
C GLY A 151 -29.80 13.33 -15.49
N PRO A 152 -31.07 13.61 -15.16
CA PRO A 152 -31.73 13.19 -13.91
C PRO A 152 -31.70 11.70 -13.59
N GLY A 153 -31.43 10.83 -14.58
CA GLY A 153 -31.37 9.38 -14.44
C GLY A 153 -30.09 8.82 -13.77
N GLY A 154 -29.07 9.64 -13.50
CA GLY A 154 -27.89 9.23 -12.73
C GLY A 154 -27.09 8.07 -13.33
N LEU A 155 -26.32 7.34 -12.50
CA LEU A 155 -25.42 6.25 -12.92
C LEU A 155 -26.12 5.12 -13.69
N ASP A 156 -27.36 4.79 -13.31
CA ASP A 156 -28.13 3.72 -13.96
C ASP A 156 -28.47 4.07 -15.42
N ALA A 157 -28.50 5.36 -15.76
CA ALA A 157 -28.75 5.82 -17.12
C ALA A 157 -27.58 5.57 -18.09
N VAL A 158 -26.32 5.39 -17.61
CA VAL A 158 -25.17 5.16 -18.52
C VAL A 158 -25.39 3.95 -19.40
N ARG A 159 -25.93 2.87 -18.82
CA ARG A 159 -26.18 1.60 -19.52
C ARG A 159 -27.31 1.69 -20.54
N ASN A 160 -28.14 2.72 -20.43
CA ASN A 160 -29.24 3.01 -21.34
C ASN A 160 -28.90 4.12 -22.35
N THR A 161 -27.64 4.60 -22.36
CA THR A 161 -27.19 5.61 -23.33
C THR A 161 -27.33 5.05 -24.75
N THR A 162 -28.09 5.73 -25.58
CA THR A 162 -28.35 5.29 -26.96
C THR A 162 -27.15 5.57 -27.87
N VAL A 163 -27.00 4.74 -28.90
CA VAL A 163 -25.99 4.95 -29.95
C VAL A 163 -26.24 6.27 -30.68
N GLU A 164 -27.50 6.55 -31.02
CA GLU A 164 -27.90 7.84 -31.58
C GLU A 164 -27.97 8.88 -30.45
N PRO A 165 -27.27 10.02 -30.57
CA PRO A 165 -27.37 11.10 -29.60
C PRO A 165 -28.79 11.68 -29.56
N PRO A 166 -29.38 11.91 -28.38
CA PRO A 166 -30.71 12.49 -28.26
C PRO A 166 -30.74 13.95 -28.73
N GLU A 167 -31.80 14.34 -29.42
CA GLU A 167 -32.05 15.74 -29.81
C GLU A 167 -32.63 16.56 -28.64
N ALA A 168 -32.47 17.88 -28.73
CA ALA A 168 -33.07 18.80 -27.75
C ALA A 168 -34.60 18.80 -27.85
N THR A 169 -35.30 18.80 -26.72
CA THR A 169 -36.77 18.91 -26.70
C THR A 169 -37.24 20.29 -27.17
N ALA A 170 -38.49 20.39 -27.65
CA ALA A 170 -39.07 21.65 -28.09
C ALA A 170 -39.02 22.74 -27.00
N GLU A 171 -39.21 22.35 -25.73
CA GLU A 171 -39.11 23.23 -24.57
C GLU A 171 -37.66 23.69 -24.33
N ALA A 172 -36.67 22.81 -24.50
CA ALA A 172 -35.26 23.16 -24.36
C ALA A 172 -34.81 24.13 -25.44
N ILE A 173 -35.24 23.93 -26.69
CA ILE A 173 -34.98 24.83 -27.82
C ILE A 173 -35.59 26.22 -27.55
N LYS A 174 -36.86 26.26 -27.10
CA LYS A 174 -37.56 27.52 -26.80
C LYS A 174 -36.87 28.30 -25.67
N ARG A 175 -36.44 27.61 -24.60
CA ARG A 175 -35.68 28.23 -23.50
C ARG A 175 -34.31 28.73 -23.96
N PHE A 176 -33.59 27.94 -24.75
CA PHE A 176 -32.30 28.31 -25.31
C PHE A 176 -32.37 29.60 -26.14
N GLU A 177 -33.33 29.70 -27.07
CA GLU A 177 -33.49 30.91 -27.89
C GLU A 177 -33.97 32.13 -27.08
N GLN A 178 -34.71 31.93 -25.99
CA GLN A 178 -35.11 33.01 -25.07
C GLN A 178 -33.95 33.54 -24.21
N ASP A 179 -32.96 32.70 -23.88
CA ASP A 179 -31.83 33.07 -23.04
C ASP A 179 -30.59 33.53 -23.83
N LYS A 180 -30.53 33.24 -25.14
CA LYS A 180 -29.52 33.70 -26.10
C LYS A 180 -29.17 35.21 -26.05
N PRO A 181 -30.11 36.17 -25.85
CA PRO A 181 -29.80 37.60 -25.78
C PRO A 181 -29.30 38.08 -24.40
N LYS A 182 -29.39 37.27 -23.34
CA LYS A 182 -28.84 37.63 -22.01
C LYS A 182 -27.35 37.31 -22.03
N LYS A 183 -26.46 38.29 -21.78
CA LYS A 183 -25.06 37.99 -21.44
C LYS A 183 -25.10 37.06 -20.23
N GLN A 184 -24.83 35.77 -20.44
CA GLN A 184 -24.75 34.82 -19.33
C GLN A 184 -23.59 35.28 -18.44
N GLU A 185 -23.94 35.91 -17.32
CA GLU A 185 -23.04 36.04 -16.18
C GLU A 185 -22.51 34.64 -15.86
N VAL A 186 -21.21 34.61 -15.52
CA VAL A 186 -20.41 33.40 -15.25
C VAL A 186 -21.30 32.30 -14.67
N THR A 187 -21.49 31.21 -15.43
CA THR A 187 -22.12 29.99 -14.93
C THR A 187 -21.52 29.71 -13.56
N ASP A 188 -22.39 29.68 -12.55
CA ASP A 188 -22.03 29.48 -11.15
C ASP A 188 -20.95 28.40 -11.02
N GLN A 189 -19.69 28.83 -10.87
CA GLN A 189 -18.54 27.94 -10.72
C GLN A 189 -18.51 27.30 -9.33
N THR A 190 -19.59 27.38 -8.54
CA THR A 190 -19.72 26.61 -7.30
C THR A 190 -19.77 25.10 -7.54
N LYS A 191 -20.06 24.62 -8.77
CA LYS A 191 -20.10 23.18 -9.14
C LYS A 191 -19.60 22.88 -10.58
N PRO A 192 -18.32 23.08 -10.91
CA PRO A 192 -17.80 22.74 -12.24
C PRO A 192 -17.83 21.22 -12.49
N ILE A 193 -17.94 20.79 -13.76
CA ILE A 193 -17.78 19.35 -14.10
C ILE A 193 -16.33 18.94 -13.84
N ILE A 194 -15.40 19.79 -14.29
CA ILE A 194 -13.96 19.65 -14.12
C ILE A 194 -13.46 20.97 -13.57
N GLU A 195 -12.77 20.95 -12.43
CA GLU A 195 -12.20 22.15 -11.80
C GLU A 195 -11.10 22.78 -12.68
N TRP A 196 -10.69 24.00 -12.37
CA TRP A 196 -9.52 24.62 -13.00
C TRP A 196 -8.30 23.72 -12.86
N HIS A 197 -7.74 23.30 -13.99
CA HIS A 197 -6.64 22.36 -14.01
C HIS A 197 -5.78 22.52 -15.27
N GLU A 198 -4.60 21.92 -15.23
CA GLU A 198 -3.79 21.61 -16.39
C GLU A 198 -3.88 20.11 -16.66
N ASP A 199 -3.89 19.73 -17.92
CA ASP A 199 -3.88 18.32 -18.30
C ASP A 199 -2.56 17.66 -17.93
N SER A 200 -2.59 16.34 -17.90
CA SER A 200 -1.39 15.54 -17.67
C SER A 200 -0.50 15.41 -18.90
N HIS A 201 -1.01 15.71 -20.11
CA HIS A 201 -0.32 15.49 -21.38
C HIS A 201 -0.15 16.80 -22.15
N PRO A 202 0.95 16.97 -22.92
CA PRO A 202 1.23 18.20 -23.65
C PRO A 202 0.08 18.66 -24.54
N TRP A 203 -0.55 17.72 -25.24
CA TRP A 203 -1.62 17.98 -26.19
C TRP A 203 -2.83 17.09 -25.93
N VAL A 204 -4.02 17.65 -26.11
CA VAL A 204 -5.28 16.91 -26.08
C VAL A 204 -6.17 17.31 -27.25
N CYS A 205 -6.82 16.32 -27.86
CA CYS A 205 -7.88 16.54 -28.85
C CYS A 205 -9.22 16.17 -28.23
N VAL A 206 -10.08 17.16 -28.03
CA VAL A 206 -11.40 17.00 -27.41
C VAL A 206 -12.46 16.96 -28.52
N VAL A 207 -13.22 15.86 -28.60
CA VAL A 207 -14.29 15.68 -29.59
C VAL A 207 -15.63 15.51 -28.89
N MET A 208 -16.66 16.21 -29.38
CA MET A 208 -18.02 16.10 -28.85
C MET A 208 -18.78 14.97 -29.54
N LEU A 209 -19.40 14.06 -28.77
CA LEU A 209 -20.25 12.98 -29.26
C LEU A 209 -21.74 13.18 -28.96
N SER A 210 -22.11 14.26 -28.26
CA SER A 210 -23.50 14.68 -28.05
C SER A 210 -23.87 15.84 -28.98
N ASP A 211 -25.15 16.00 -29.28
CA ASP A 211 -25.62 17.17 -30.01
C ASP A 211 -25.54 18.44 -29.16
N ALA A 212 -24.70 19.39 -29.59
CA ALA A 212 -24.49 20.65 -28.89
C ALA A 212 -25.21 21.86 -29.53
N ARG A 213 -26.07 21.67 -30.54
CA ARG A 213 -26.74 22.76 -31.28
C ARG A 213 -27.50 23.73 -30.38
N HIS A 214 -28.14 23.18 -29.35
CA HIS A 214 -28.97 23.90 -28.39
C HIS A 214 -28.47 23.74 -26.95
N MET A 215 -27.18 23.45 -26.76
CA MET A 215 -26.57 23.22 -25.45
C MET A 215 -26.25 24.54 -24.75
N SER A 216 -26.74 24.71 -23.52
CA SER A 216 -26.37 25.80 -22.60
C SER A 216 -25.38 25.28 -21.56
N GLY A 217 -24.27 25.98 -21.38
CA GLY A 217 -23.14 25.45 -20.63
C GLY A 217 -22.25 24.56 -21.51
N GLY A 218 -21.30 23.85 -20.89
CA GLY A 218 -20.39 22.96 -21.61
C GLY A 218 -19.20 23.65 -22.27
N GLU A 219 -19.11 24.98 -22.22
CA GLU A 219 -17.98 25.76 -22.72
C GLU A 219 -16.71 25.47 -21.93
N THR A 220 -15.58 25.51 -22.64
CA THR A 220 -14.25 25.44 -22.02
C THR A 220 -13.76 26.85 -21.77
N GLU A 221 -13.45 27.18 -20.52
CA GLU A 221 -12.89 28.46 -20.15
C GLU A 221 -11.38 28.32 -19.94
N LEU A 222 -10.61 29.17 -20.60
CA LEU A 222 -9.15 29.20 -20.60
C LEU A 222 -8.65 30.40 -19.78
N MET A 223 -7.63 30.18 -18.96
CA MET A 223 -6.95 31.26 -18.23
C MET A 223 -5.86 31.88 -19.12
N LYS A 224 -5.87 33.22 -19.25
CA LYS A 224 -4.82 33.97 -19.95
C LYS A 224 -3.69 34.36 -19.00
N GLY A 225 -2.52 34.68 -19.55
CA GLY A 225 -1.36 35.12 -18.77
C GLY A 225 -1.52 36.52 -18.14
N ASP A 226 -2.49 37.31 -18.59
CA ASP A 226 -2.87 38.60 -17.99
C ASP A 226 -3.87 38.47 -16.83
N GLY A 227 -4.27 37.24 -16.48
CA GLY A 227 -5.23 36.93 -15.41
C GLY A 227 -6.70 37.07 -15.82
N THR A 228 -6.99 37.40 -17.08
CA THR A 228 -8.36 37.35 -17.64
C THR A 228 -8.68 35.95 -18.17
N THR A 229 -9.96 35.68 -18.46
CA THR A 229 -10.39 34.39 -19.02
C THR A 229 -10.90 34.54 -20.46
N LEU A 230 -10.76 33.46 -21.24
CA LEU A 230 -11.33 33.33 -22.57
C LEU A 230 -12.26 32.11 -22.61
N LYS A 231 -13.53 32.32 -22.94
CA LYS A 231 -14.47 31.22 -23.15
C LYS A 231 -14.41 30.75 -24.59
N VAL A 232 -14.15 29.46 -24.77
CA VAL A 232 -14.19 28.77 -26.05
C VAL A 232 -15.47 27.97 -26.10
N LYS A 233 -16.26 28.19 -27.16
CA LYS A 233 -17.52 27.49 -27.38
C LYS A 233 -17.27 25.97 -27.44
N ALA A 234 -18.16 25.20 -26.80
CA ALA A 234 -18.12 23.75 -26.88
C ALA A 234 -18.13 23.28 -28.34
N PRO A 235 -17.36 22.23 -28.70
CA PRO A 235 -17.43 21.65 -30.03
C PRO A 235 -18.83 21.13 -30.34
N GLN A 236 -19.26 21.29 -31.60
CA GLN A 236 -20.47 20.63 -32.07
C GLN A 236 -20.23 19.11 -32.18
N MET A 237 -21.30 18.31 -32.20
CA MET A 237 -21.23 16.86 -32.44
C MET A 237 -20.34 16.53 -33.65
N GLY A 238 -19.34 15.66 -33.44
CA GLY A 238 -18.35 15.26 -34.44
C GLY A 238 -17.23 16.28 -34.69
N CYS A 239 -17.31 17.47 -34.11
CA CYS A 239 -16.24 18.46 -34.17
C CYS A 239 -15.26 18.29 -33.00
N ALA A 240 -14.03 18.71 -33.25
CA ALA A 240 -12.91 18.64 -32.35
C ALA A 240 -12.38 20.04 -31.99
N VAL A 241 -11.66 20.11 -30.87
CA VAL A 241 -10.76 21.22 -30.52
C VAL A 241 -9.43 20.60 -30.11
N LEU A 242 -8.34 21.16 -30.63
CA LEU A 242 -7.00 20.79 -30.21
C LEU A 242 -6.49 21.82 -29.20
N LEU A 243 -5.99 21.37 -28.05
CA LEU A 243 -5.54 22.22 -26.95
C LEU A 243 -4.18 21.76 -26.43
N GLN A 244 -3.29 22.71 -26.15
CA GLN A 244 -2.02 22.46 -25.44
C GLN A 244 -2.26 22.35 -23.92
N GLY A 245 -3.04 21.33 -23.52
CA GLY A 245 -3.71 21.25 -22.22
C GLY A 245 -2.78 21.23 -21.01
N ARG A 246 -1.51 20.80 -21.16
CA ARG A 246 -0.52 20.82 -20.07
C ARG A 246 -0.12 22.23 -19.65
N TYR A 247 -0.16 23.19 -20.58
CA TYR A 247 0.39 24.53 -20.40
C TYR A 247 -0.68 25.61 -20.26
N ILE A 248 -1.96 25.25 -20.43
CA ILE A 248 -3.08 26.17 -20.37
C ILE A 248 -4.03 25.69 -19.28
N THR A 249 -4.14 26.49 -18.21
CA THR A 249 -5.12 26.21 -17.14
C THR A 249 -6.53 26.43 -17.66
N HIS A 250 -7.39 25.42 -17.53
CA HIS A 250 -8.73 25.45 -18.10
C HIS A 250 -9.77 24.72 -17.24
N THR A 251 -11.04 24.98 -17.52
CA THR A 251 -12.21 24.38 -16.84
C THR A 251 -13.36 24.19 -17.82
N ALA A 252 -14.30 23.29 -17.51
CA ALA A 252 -15.48 23.04 -18.34
C ALA A 252 -16.78 23.25 -17.54
N ALA A 253 -17.67 24.08 -18.06
CA ALA A 253 -18.96 24.37 -17.44
C ALA A 253 -19.92 23.17 -17.52
N PRO A 254 -20.77 22.92 -16.51
CA PRO A 254 -21.84 21.92 -16.57
C PRO A 254 -22.88 22.27 -17.62
N VAL A 255 -23.35 21.25 -18.34
CA VAL A 255 -24.53 21.38 -19.21
C VAL A 255 -25.78 21.27 -18.34
N THR A 256 -26.72 22.18 -18.54
CA THR A 256 -27.91 22.31 -17.67
C THR A 256 -29.22 21.97 -18.36
N ASN A 257 -29.23 21.92 -19.70
CA ASN A 257 -30.46 21.86 -20.49
C ASN A 257 -30.53 20.68 -21.48
N MET A 258 -29.50 19.82 -21.54
CA MET A 258 -29.48 18.63 -22.40
C MET A 258 -29.51 17.34 -21.55
N PRO A 259 -30.07 16.24 -22.08
CA PRO A 259 -30.15 14.96 -21.37
C PRO A 259 -28.79 14.27 -21.17
N GLU A 260 -27.79 14.61 -22.00
CA GLU A 260 -26.42 14.10 -21.91
C GLU A 260 -25.39 15.13 -22.41
N ARG A 261 -24.14 14.94 -21.96
CA ARG A 261 -22.95 15.53 -22.57
C ARG A 261 -21.83 14.50 -22.58
N VAL A 262 -21.49 14.00 -23.77
CA VAL A 262 -20.45 12.99 -23.99
C VAL A 262 -19.31 13.61 -24.78
N THR A 263 -18.12 13.68 -24.19
CA THR A 263 -16.90 14.13 -24.87
C THR A 263 -15.82 13.07 -24.75
N ILE A 264 -15.16 12.77 -25.87
CA ILE A 264 -13.95 11.95 -25.88
C ILE A 264 -12.73 12.84 -25.96
N VAL A 265 -11.66 12.43 -25.32
CA VAL A 265 -10.41 13.17 -25.29
C VAL A 265 -9.27 12.20 -25.52
N THR A 266 -8.49 12.45 -26.56
CA THR A 266 -7.28 11.68 -26.85
C THR A 266 -6.06 12.55 -26.54
N SER A 267 -5.17 12.01 -25.72
CA SER A 267 -3.94 12.69 -25.30
C SER A 267 -2.78 12.37 -26.26
N PHE A 268 -1.93 13.36 -26.52
CA PHE A 268 -0.80 13.25 -27.45
C PHE A 268 0.52 13.72 -26.83
N ARG A 269 1.62 13.18 -27.36
CA ARG A 269 2.99 13.56 -27.05
C ARG A 269 3.79 13.77 -28.35
N PRO A 270 4.89 14.52 -28.34
CA PRO A 270 5.76 14.61 -29.51
C PRO A 270 6.28 13.24 -29.92
N LYS A 271 6.31 12.97 -31.22
CA LYS A 271 6.90 11.75 -31.77
C LYS A 271 8.42 11.77 -31.69
N ASN A 272 9.02 12.93 -31.96
CA ASN A 272 10.47 13.10 -31.92
C ASN A 272 10.97 12.94 -30.47
N PRO A 273 11.81 11.92 -30.19
CA PRO A 273 12.29 11.65 -28.83
C PRO A 273 13.20 12.76 -28.28
N LEU A 274 13.73 13.65 -29.11
CA LEU A 274 14.60 14.76 -28.70
C LEU A 274 13.81 16.00 -28.25
N LEU A 275 12.51 16.07 -28.54
CA LEU A 275 11.67 17.16 -28.06
C LEU A 275 11.28 16.94 -26.59
N VAL A 276 10.86 18.04 -25.94
CA VAL A 276 10.41 18.02 -24.55
C VAL A 276 9.10 17.22 -24.43
N ASP A 277 9.07 16.25 -23.53
CA ASP A 277 7.87 15.47 -23.20
C ASP A 277 7.52 15.69 -21.72
N ASP A 278 6.68 16.70 -21.46
CA ASP A 278 6.19 17.06 -20.13
C ASP A 278 4.94 16.25 -19.71
N THR A 279 4.75 15.06 -20.29
CA THR A 279 3.69 14.16 -19.84
C THR A 279 3.90 13.77 -18.37
N THR A 280 2.80 13.67 -17.61
CA THR A 280 2.76 13.27 -16.19
C THR A 280 1.65 12.24 -15.95
N ASN A 281 1.62 11.61 -14.78
CA ASN A 281 0.53 10.71 -14.36
C ASN A 281 -0.35 11.32 -13.25
N LYS A 282 -0.14 12.60 -12.92
CA LYS A 282 -0.71 13.27 -11.74
C LYS A 282 -2.25 13.24 -11.66
N ASN A 283 -2.94 13.51 -12.76
CA ASN A 283 -4.41 13.62 -12.78
C ASN A 283 -5.11 12.38 -13.36
N VAL A 284 -4.34 11.39 -13.83
CA VAL A 284 -4.88 10.17 -14.47
C VAL A 284 -4.90 8.96 -13.53
N ARG A 285 -3.95 8.84 -12.60
CA ARG A 285 -3.78 7.64 -11.75
C ARG A 285 -4.99 7.25 -10.92
N ASN A 286 -5.74 8.21 -10.41
CA ASN A 286 -6.90 7.95 -9.55
C ASN A 286 -8.10 7.40 -10.32
N LYS A 287 -8.06 7.35 -11.65
CA LYS A 287 -9.15 6.91 -12.53
C LYS A 287 -8.63 5.96 -13.62
N SER A 288 -7.67 5.11 -13.23
CA SER A 288 -6.99 4.17 -14.12
C SER A 288 -6.70 2.85 -13.40
N HIS A 289 -6.68 1.76 -14.15
CA HIS A 289 -6.06 0.50 -13.77
C HIS A 289 -4.54 0.67 -13.75
N LEU A 290 -3.97 0.83 -12.56
CA LEU A 290 -2.56 1.21 -12.39
C LEU A 290 -1.58 0.24 -13.03
N THR A 291 -1.88 -1.06 -13.01
CA THR A 291 -1.02 -2.09 -13.64
C THR A 291 -0.83 -1.83 -15.13
N GLU A 292 -1.92 -1.55 -15.85
CA GLU A 292 -1.88 -1.29 -17.30
C GLU A 292 -1.27 0.08 -17.60
N LEU A 293 -1.69 1.12 -16.85
CA LEU A 293 -1.14 2.47 -17.00
C LEU A 293 0.38 2.47 -16.81
N TYR A 294 0.89 1.81 -15.77
CA TYR A 294 2.32 1.78 -15.46
C TYR A 294 3.11 0.93 -16.45
N TYR A 295 2.52 -0.15 -16.97
CA TYR A 295 3.12 -0.92 -18.04
C TYR A 295 3.33 -0.05 -19.29
N GLN A 296 2.29 0.62 -19.78
CA GLN A 296 2.40 1.47 -20.97
C GLN A 296 3.32 2.67 -20.73
N TRP A 297 3.18 3.35 -19.58
CA TRP A 297 4.01 4.49 -19.16
C TRP A 297 5.49 4.15 -19.16
N THR A 298 5.86 3.04 -18.50
CA THR A 298 7.26 2.65 -18.38
C THR A 298 7.82 2.20 -19.72
N THR A 299 7.05 1.40 -20.47
CA THR A 299 7.46 0.87 -21.77
C THR A 299 7.79 2.00 -22.75
N TYR A 300 6.89 2.97 -22.95
CA TYR A 300 7.14 4.02 -23.94
C TYR A 300 8.33 4.91 -23.55
N ARG A 301 8.53 5.17 -22.25
CA ARG A 301 9.65 5.99 -21.78
C ARG A 301 10.98 5.26 -21.93
N LEU A 302 11.01 3.94 -21.74
CA LEU A 302 12.17 3.12 -22.07
C LEU A 302 12.47 3.12 -23.57
N ASP A 303 11.44 3.07 -24.42
CA ASP A 303 11.61 3.19 -25.87
C ASP A 303 12.18 4.55 -26.29
N VAL A 304 11.77 5.64 -25.63
CA VAL A 304 12.35 6.98 -25.84
C VAL A 304 13.82 6.99 -25.46
N ILE A 305 14.21 6.42 -24.30
CA ILE A 305 15.63 6.31 -23.91
C ILE A 305 16.41 5.50 -24.95
N ALA A 306 15.86 4.38 -25.41
CA ALA A 306 16.50 3.55 -26.43
C ALA A 306 16.72 4.31 -27.75
N GLN A 307 15.73 5.10 -28.18
CA GLN A 307 15.86 5.95 -29.36
C GLN A 307 16.90 7.06 -29.15
N ARG A 308 16.89 7.74 -28.01
CA ARG A 308 17.89 8.77 -27.66
C ARG A 308 19.31 8.20 -27.63
N ALA A 309 19.50 7.00 -27.08
CA ALA A 309 20.78 6.32 -27.04
C ALA A 309 21.27 5.94 -28.45
N ARG A 310 20.37 5.47 -29.33
CA ARG A 310 20.70 5.19 -30.73
C ARG A 310 21.12 6.47 -31.47
N ILE A 311 20.36 7.55 -31.34
CA ILE A 311 20.70 8.86 -31.94
C ILE A 311 22.08 9.34 -31.47
N ALA A 312 22.36 9.28 -30.17
CA ALA A 312 23.66 9.67 -29.62
C ALA A 312 24.80 8.79 -30.16
N ALA A 313 24.58 7.47 -30.23
CA ALA A 313 25.57 6.54 -30.78
C ALA A 313 25.83 6.78 -32.27
N ASP A 314 24.80 7.04 -33.06
CA ASP A 314 24.94 7.29 -34.50
C ASP A 314 25.63 8.64 -34.76
N ALA A 315 25.31 9.69 -33.99
CA ALA A 315 26.03 10.96 -34.05
C ALA A 315 27.53 10.82 -33.71
N LEU A 316 27.89 9.96 -32.75
CA LEU A 316 29.29 9.65 -32.44
C LEU A 316 29.98 8.90 -33.58
N LYS A 317 29.30 7.94 -34.23
CA LYS A 317 29.85 7.22 -35.39
C LYS A 317 30.09 8.16 -36.57
N GLU A 318 29.16 9.07 -36.85
CA GLU A 318 29.31 10.08 -37.91
C GLU A 318 30.48 11.02 -37.61
N ARG A 319 30.57 11.53 -36.37
CA ARG A 319 31.68 12.38 -35.93
C ARG A 319 33.02 11.65 -36.04
N TYR A 320 33.07 10.38 -35.62
CA TYR A 320 34.27 9.53 -35.78
C TYR A 320 34.69 9.41 -37.24
N ALA A 321 33.75 9.08 -38.14
CA ALA A 321 34.03 8.94 -39.55
C ALA A 321 34.60 10.24 -40.17
N LYS A 322 34.03 11.39 -39.79
CA LYS A 322 34.53 12.71 -40.20
C LYS A 322 35.94 13.00 -39.67
N ASN A 323 36.17 12.77 -38.37
CA ASN A 323 37.47 13.00 -37.74
C ASN A 323 38.57 12.11 -38.34
N VAL A 324 38.26 10.85 -38.67
CA VAL A 324 39.20 9.96 -39.38
C VAL A 324 39.52 10.50 -40.77
N ALA A 325 38.52 10.92 -41.54
CA ALA A 325 38.73 11.50 -42.87
C ALA A 325 39.56 12.81 -42.85
N GLU A 326 39.50 13.57 -41.76
CA GLU A 326 40.26 14.82 -41.60
C GLU A 326 41.67 14.62 -41.03
N SER A 327 41.92 13.52 -40.29
CA SER A 327 43.20 13.27 -39.59
C SER A 327 44.07 12.17 -40.19
N ASP A 328 43.53 11.34 -41.09
CA ASP A 328 44.26 10.31 -41.84
C ASP A 328 44.16 10.59 -43.36
N ALA A 329 45.32 10.74 -44.01
CA ALA A 329 45.39 10.96 -45.46
C ALA A 329 44.90 9.75 -46.28
N GLU A 330 44.89 8.54 -45.70
CA GLU A 330 44.37 7.32 -46.32
C GLU A 330 42.91 7.01 -45.93
N GLY A 331 42.35 7.70 -44.93
CA GLY A 331 40.96 7.59 -44.48
C GLY A 331 40.54 6.22 -43.93
N LYS A 332 41.47 5.43 -43.36
CA LYS A 332 41.17 4.05 -42.90
C LYS A 332 40.65 4.05 -41.45
N PRO A 333 39.55 3.32 -41.15
CA PRO A 333 39.04 3.21 -39.79
C PRO A 333 40.00 2.44 -38.87
N GLY A 334 40.08 2.82 -37.59
CA GLY A 334 40.85 2.11 -36.55
C GLY A 334 41.85 2.96 -35.77
N LEU A 335 42.17 4.18 -36.22
CA LEU A 335 43.06 5.09 -35.52
C LEU A 335 42.63 6.55 -35.73
N CYS A 336 41.81 7.08 -34.81
CA CYS A 336 41.39 8.48 -34.84
C CYS A 336 42.28 9.31 -33.89
N MET A 337 43.03 10.27 -34.44
CA MET A 337 43.96 11.10 -33.67
C MET A 337 43.32 12.39 -33.13
N VAL A 338 42.05 12.61 -33.44
CA VAL A 338 41.25 13.76 -33.00
C VAL A 338 40.24 13.29 -31.96
N GLU A 339 40.10 14.06 -30.88
CA GLU A 339 39.12 13.79 -29.82
C GLU A 339 37.70 13.75 -30.41
N THR A 340 37.05 12.60 -30.29
CA THR A 340 35.70 12.37 -30.87
C THR A 340 34.62 12.42 -29.80
N VAL A 341 34.95 11.98 -28.58
CA VAL A 341 34.02 11.92 -27.45
C VAL A 341 34.37 13.04 -26.47
N SER A 342 33.44 13.98 -26.25
CA SER A 342 33.55 14.94 -25.16
C SER A 342 33.01 14.34 -23.86
N LEU A 343 33.83 14.32 -22.81
CA LEU A 343 33.42 13.85 -21.49
C LEU A 343 32.28 14.69 -20.91
N GLU A 344 32.26 16.00 -21.19
CA GLU A 344 31.20 16.90 -20.73
C GLU A 344 29.87 16.62 -21.44
N GLU A 345 29.89 16.38 -22.76
CA GLU A 345 28.70 16.02 -23.53
C GLU A 345 28.10 14.69 -23.06
N ILE A 346 28.93 13.67 -22.84
CA ILE A 346 28.48 12.36 -22.34
C ILE A 346 27.96 12.45 -20.91
N LYS A 347 28.63 13.22 -20.04
CA LYS A 347 28.16 13.45 -18.68
C LYS A 347 26.77 14.10 -18.70
N LYS A 348 26.60 15.18 -19.45
CA LYS A 348 25.32 15.88 -19.57
C LYS A 348 24.22 14.96 -20.11
N TRP A 349 24.50 14.20 -21.17
CA TRP A 349 23.56 13.22 -21.71
C TRP A 349 23.17 12.16 -20.67
N SER A 350 24.14 11.66 -19.89
CA SER A 350 23.88 10.68 -18.83
C SER A 350 22.97 11.23 -17.73
N GLU A 351 23.19 12.48 -17.30
CA GLU A 351 22.40 13.16 -16.28
C GLU A 351 20.95 13.39 -16.76
N GLU A 352 20.77 13.76 -18.03
CA GLU A 352 19.44 13.89 -18.65
C GLU A 352 18.69 12.54 -18.69
N MET A 353 19.36 11.44 -19.03
CA MET A 353 18.72 10.11 -19.06
C MET A 353 18.38 9.60 -17.65
N ILE A 354 19.27 9.82 -16.68
CA ILE A 354 19.03 9.50 -15.27
C ILE A 354 17.82 10.30 -14.75
N LYS A 355 17.76 11.61 -15.03
CA LYS A 355 16.61 12.43 -14.65
C LYS A 355 15.32 11.92 -15.29
N TYR A 356 15.35 11.60 -16.57
CA TYR A 356 14.16 11.13 -17.30
C TYR A 356 13.59 9.81 -16.72
N ILE A 357 14.43 8.86 -16.30
CA ILE A 357 13.99 7.62 -15.66
C ILE A 357 13.57 7.82 -14.18
N GLN A 358 14.22 8.75 -13.47
CA GLN A 358 13.79 9.15 -12.13
C GLN A 358 12.40 9.81 -12.16
N ASP A 359 12.13 10.67 -13.13
CA ASP A 359 10.80 11.26 -13.30
C ASP A 359 9.75 10.18 -13.67
N THR A 360 10.14 9.19 -14.47
CA THR A 360 9.30 8.02 -14.79
C THR A 360 8.82 7.31 -13.53
N THR A 361 9.74 7.01 -12.60
CA THR A 361 9.45 6.30 -11.34
C THR A 361 8.66 7.15 -10.35
N LYS A 362 9.00 8.44 -10.24
CA LYS A 362 8.28 9.41 -9.39
C LYS A 362 6.80 9.52 -9.76
N GLU A 363 6.49 9.56 -11.05
CA GLU A 363 5.10 9.66 -11.53
C GLU A 363 4.29 8.38 -11.26
N MET A 364 4.93 7.21 -11.14
CA MET A 364 4.29 5.94 -10.75
C MET A 364 3.96 5.85 -9.24
N GLY A 365 4.28 6.88 -8.45
CA GLY A 365 3.98 6.91 -7.03
C GLY A 365 5.01 6.23 -6.15
N LEU A 366 6.22 5.99 -6.67
CA LEU A 366 7.37 5.89 -5.79
C LEU A 366 7.53 7.25 -5.11
N PRO A 367 7.55 7.32 -3.77
CA PRO A 367 7.40 8.57 -3.06
C PRO A 367 8.58 9.51 -3.32
N SER A 368 8.42 10.48 -4.22
CA SER A 368 9.20 11.71 -4.13
C SER A 368 8.77 12.42 -2.85
N GLN A 369 9.68 12.55 -1.88
CA GLN A 369 9.47 13.27 -0.62
C GLN A 369 9.07 14.73 -0.91
N ARG A 370 7.78 15.01 -1.02
CA ARG A 370 7.27 16.39 -1.03
C ARG A 370 7.06 16.82 0.42
N LYS A 371 7.93 17.69 0.91
CA LYS A 371 7.84 18.30 2.24
C LYS A 371 6.97 19.56 2.15
N LYS A 372 5.94 19.69 3.00
CA LYS A 372 5.24 20.97 3.21
C LYS A 372 6.23 21.97 3.82
N CYS A 373 6.37 23.15 3.21
CA CYS A 373 7.12 24.27 3.79
C CYS A 373 6.13 25.34 4.25
N ASP A 374 6.14 25.61 5.54
CA ASP A 374 5.32 26.59 6.28
C ASP A 374 6.08 27.90 6.53
N SER A 375 7.25 28.09 5.90
CA SER A 375 8.14 29.23 6.13
C SER A 375 7.78 30.43 5.26
N ILE A 376 7.69 31.60 5.89
CA ILE A 376 7.23 32.87 5.28
C ILE A 376 8.38 33.60 4.52
N LYS A 377 9.60 33.04 4.50
CA LYS A 377 10.77 33.64 3.84
C LYS A 377 11.28 32.78 2.68
N PHE A 378 11.61 33.43 1.57
CA PHE A 378 12.07 32.80 0.34
C PHE A 378 13.51 33.19 -0.03
N PRO A 379 14.36 32.23 -0.44
CA PRO A 379 14.19 30.79 -0.25
C PRO A 379 14.26 30.43 1.25
N CYS A 380 13.52 29.41 1.70
CA CYS A 380 13.61 29.02 3.11
C CYS A 380 14.95 28.32 3.37
N GLY A 381 15.55 28.55 4.55
CA GLY A 381 16.86 27.98 4.89
C GLY A 381 16.89 26.44 4.89
N ASN A 382 15.73 25.78 4.98
CA ASN A 382 15.63 24.33 4.89
C ASN A 382 15.72 23.82 3.44
N CYS A 383 15.11 24.53 2.48
CA CYS A 383 15.22 24.21 1.06
C CYS A 383 16.63 24.48 0.54
N GLN A 384 17.24 25.58 0.99
CA GLN A 384 18.63 25.92 0.64
C GLN A 384 19.64 24.90 1.18
N ARG A 385 19.43 24.40 2.40
CA ARG A 385 20.28 23.36 3.02
C ARG A 385 20.12 21.97 2.38
N LEU A 386 18.95 21.70 1.78
CA LEU A 386 18.62 20.39 1.21
C LEU A 386 18.77 20.34 -0.32
N GLY A 387 19.18 21.45 -0.97
CA GLY A 387 19.29 21.53 -2.43
C GLY A 387 17.94 21.39 -3.15
N LEU A 388 16.84 21.80 -2.50
CA LEU A 388 15.48 21.68 -3.04
C LEU A 388 14.99 23.02 -3.58
N ASP A 389 14.26 23.00 -4.71
CA ASP A 389 13.58 24.19 -5.23
C ASP A 389 12.47 24.64 -4.26
N CYS A 390 12.69 25.80 -3.65
CA CYS A 390 11.69 26.47 -2.85
C CYS A 390 10.71 27.13 -3.83
N ASN A 391 9.39 27.07 -3.60
CA ASN A 391 8.40 27.79 -4.41
C ASN A 391 7.36 28.47 -3.51
N THR A 392 7.17 29.79 -3.66
CA THR A 392 6.22 30.60 -2.88
C THR A 392 4.83 30.71 -3.49
N GLU A 393 4.62 30.26 -4.73
CA GLU A 393 3.39 30.54 -5.49
C GLU A 393 2.42 29.35 -5.59
N THR A 394 2.51 28.39 -4.68
CA THR A 394 1.51 27.30 -4.66
C THR A 394 0.21 27.78 -4.02
N LYS A 395 -0.73 28.28 -4.84
CA LYS A 395 -2.10 28.61 -4.44
C LYS A 395 -2.82 27.34 -3.97
N LEU A 396 -3.38 27.37 -2.75
CA LEU A 396 -4.16 26.29 -2.15
C LEU A 396 -5.53 26.19 -2.84
N VAL A 397 -5.85 25.06 -3.48
CA VAL A 397 -7.09 24.82 -4.24
C VAL A 397 -8.30 24.48 -3.34
N TRP A 398 -8.42 25.06 -2.16
CA TRP A 398 -9.59 24.82 -1.28
C TRP A 398 -10.04 26.09 -0.56
N GLU A 399 -10.11 27.22 -1.28
CA GLU A 399 -10.58 28.48 -0.69
C GLU A 399 -12.10 28.69 -0.70
N ASP A 400 -12.89 27.92 -1.47
CA ASP A 400 -14.34 28.18 -1.61
C ASP A 400 -15.24 26.97 -1.31
N ASP A 401 -15.19 26.45 -0.08
CA ASP A 401 -16.27 25.59 0.45
C ASP A 401 -17.03 26.33 1.57
N SER A 402 -18.35 26.23 1.52
CA SER A 402 -19.38 26.72 2.45
C SER A 402 -19.15 26.43 3.95
N ARG A 403 -18.11 25.65 4.29
CA ARG A 403 -17.55 25.49 5.64
C ARG A 403 -16.98 26.77 6.26
N ARG A 404 -16.84 27.88 5.52
CA ARG A 404 -16.29 29.14 6.06
C ARG A 404 -17.29 30.08 6.74
N GLU A 405 -18.60 29.85 6.69
CA GLU A 405 -19.56 30.71 7.42
C GLU A 405 -19.38 30.63 8.96
N GLY A 406 -18.76 29.56 9.46
CA GLY A 406 -18.38 29.43 10.88
C GLY A 406 -17.05 30.10 11.26
N MET A 407 -16.28 30.64 10.31
CA MET A 407 -14.94 31.18 10.56
C MET A 407 -14.85 32.68 10.25
N LYS A 408 -15.44 33.50 11.12
CA LYS A 408 -15.00 34.89 11.28
C LYS A 408 -13.56 34.90 11.85
N ARG A 409 -12.65 35.40 11.03
CA ARG A 409 -11.27 35.89 11.29
C ARG A 409 -10.76 35.77 12.74
N ARG A 410 -9.74 34.94 12.96
CA ARG A 410 -8.69 35.20 13.97
C ARG A 410 -7.46 35.76 13.24
N GLY A 411 -7.38 37.08 13.13
CA GLY A 411 -6.10 37.74 12.89
C GLY A 411 -5.21 37.64 14.15
N PRO A 412 -3.90 37.91 14.05
CA PRO A 412 -3.02 37.84 15.19
C PRO A 412 -3.43 38.90 16.22
N SER A 413 -3.63 38.48 17.47
CA SER A 413 -3.57 39.41 18.59
C SER A 413 -2.18 40.05 18.57
N LYS A 414 -2.15 41.39 18.49
CA LYS A 414 -0.95 42.20 18.56
C LYS A 414 -0.11 41.79 19.77
N SER A 415 1.19 41.63 19.50
CA SER A 415 2.26 41.67 20.50
C SER A 415 2.02 42.76 21.53
N THR A 416 1.92 42.38 22.80
CA THR A 416 2.09 43.30 23.92
C THR A 416 3.44 43.00 24.58
N LYS A 417 4.33 43.98 24.43
CA LYS A 417 5.69 44.06 24.97
C LYS A 417 5.74 43.75 26.47
N ARG A 418 6.85 43.14 26.91
CA ARG A 418 7.33 43.20 28.31
C ARG A 418 7.42 44.66 28.77
N PRO A 419 7.01 45.02 30.00
CA PRO A 419 7.41 46.27 30.62
C PRO A 419 8.61 46.05 31.55
N ASN A 420 9.58 46.95 31.47
CA ASN A 420 10.53 47.23 32.55
C ASN A 420 10.35 48.70 32.97
N ALA A 421 10.26 48.93 34.28
CA ALA A 421 10.16 50.19 35.02
C ALA A 421 8.85 50.98 34.78
N THR A 422 8.11 51.50 35.77
CA THR A 422 8.46 52.04 37.10
C THR A 422 7.18 52.05 37.99
N GLN A 423 7.32 52.03 39.33
CA GLN A 423 6.27 52.22 40.36
C GLN A 423 5.48 53.57 40.23
N PRO A 424 4.43 53.92 41.04
CA PRO A 424 3.85 53.28 42.25
C PRO A 424 2.28 53.25 42.41
N VAL A 425 1.83 52.33 43.29
CA VAL A 425 0.86 52.46 44.42
C VAL A 425 -0.68 52.65 44.24
N ALA A 426 -1.39 51.82 45.04
CA ALA A 426 -2.70 51.95 45.72
C ALA A 426 -3.98 51.37 45.09
N GLY A 427 -4.65 50.50 45.87
CA GLY A 427 -6.10 50.25 45.80
C GLY A 427 -6.56 48.79 45.84
N GLN A 428 -6.80 48.27 47.05
CA GLN A 428 -7.62 47.07 47.37
C GLN A 428 -9.11 47.22 46.90
N PRO A 429 -10.04 46.24 47.13
CA PRO A 429 -9.94 44.79 47.39
C PRO A 429 -10.87 43.92 46.49
N SER A 430 -10.77 42.59 46.68
CA SER A 430 -11.64 41.49 46.24
C SER A 430 -13.10 41.57 46.76
N PRO A 431 -14.06 40.74 46.26
CA PRO A 431 -14.35 39.44 46.93
C PRO A 431 -14.97 38.28 46.09
N GLN A 432 -14.58 37.05 46.46
CA GLN A 432 -15.36 35.83 46.80
C GLN A 432 -16.54 35.25 45.98
N ARG A 433 -16.47 33.90 45.85
CA ARG A 433 -17.55 32.86 45.90
C ARG A 433 -18.47 32.77 44.65
N ARG A 434 -18.98 31.61 44.18
CA ARG A 434 -19.50 30.40 44.85
C ARG A 434 -19.75 29.27 43.81
N ASN A 435 -19.77 28.02 44.29
CA ASN A 435 -20.18 26.75 43.66
C ASN A 435 -21.54 26.75 42.93
N TYR A 436 -21.77 25.83 41.98
CA TYR A 436 -22.72 24.69 42.09
C TYR A 436 -22.75 23.76 40.85
N ASN A 437 -23.04 22.47 41.11
CA ASN A 437 -23.27 21.34 40.19
C ASN A 437 -24.71 21.29 39.63
N SER A 438 -24.92 20.57 38.51
CA SER A 438 -26.06 19.65 38.20
C SER A 438 -25.94 19.19 36.72
N VAL A 439 -25.66 17.92 36.38
CA VAL A 439 -26.57 16.77 36.16
C VAL A 439 -27.79 17.05 35.27
N THR A 440 -27.90 16.34 34.14
CA THR A 440 -29.17 15.79 33.62
C THR A 440 -28.92 14.57 32.73
N THR A 441 -29.71 13.52 32.94
CA THR A 441 -29.72 12.19 32.34
C THR A 441 -30.97 11.97 31.46
N GLY A 442 -30.90 11.02 30.51
CA GLY A 442 -32.05 10.33 29.85
C GLY A 442 -32.18 10.61 28.35
N SER A 443 -32.45 9.67 27.42
CA SER A 443 -32.98 8.31 27.53
C SER A 443 -32.82 7.50 26.22
N LEU A 444 -32.48 6.22 26.41
CA LEU A 444 -32.70 4.93 25.71
C LEU A 444 -33.27 4.77 24.27
N PHE A 445 -32.53 3.93 23.52
CA PHE A 445 -32.87 2.82 22.59
C PHE A 445 -34.30 2.55 22.08
N THR A 446 -34.37 2.27 20.77
CA THR A 446 -35.20 1.20 20.16
C THR A 446 -34.39 0.45 19.10
N GLN A 447 -34.51 -0.89 19.08
CA GLN A 447 -33.80 -1.84 18.22
C GLN A 447 -34.51 -2.04 16.87
N SER A 448 -33.75 -2.21 15.79
CA SER A 448 -33.95 -3.26 14.77
C SER A 448 -32.77 -3.31 13.79
N GLY A 449 -32.32 -4.52 13.43
CA GLY A 449 -31.46 -4.78 12.27
C GLY A 449 -29.98 -5.00 12.56
N HIS A 450 -29.60 -6.26 12.79
CA HIS A 450 -28.23 -6.77 12.70
C HIS A 450 -27.66 -6.54 11.31
N GLU A 451 -26.70 -5.61 11.18
CA GLU A 451 -25.61 -5.52 10.19
C GLU A 451 -25.08 -4.07 10.22
N GLY A 452 -24.10 -3.75 11.08
CA GLY A 452 -23.67 -2.35 11.17
C GLY A 452 -22.47 -2.01 12.05
N GLY A 453 -21.75 -2.98 12.58
CA GLY A 453 -20.69 -2.72 13.56
C GLY A 453 -19.38 -2.17 12.99
N LEU A 454 -19.14 -2.21 11.67
CA LEU A 454 -17.80 -1.96 11.11
C LEU A 454 -17.70 -0.95 9.96
N GLN A 455 -18.75 -0.15 9.71
CA GLN A 455 -18.75 0.83 8.60
C GLN A 455 -18.27 2.25 8.94
N ARG A 456 -17.69 2.50 10.13
CA ARG A 456 -17.00 3.77 10.42
C ARG A 456 -15.65 3.52 11.09
N LEU A 457 -14.61 3.28 10.28
CA LEU A 457 -13.29 3.74 10.69
C LEU A 457 -13.36 5.27 10.70
N CYS A 458 -13.34 5.89 11.89
CA CYS A 458 -13.32 7.34 12.05
C CYS A 458 -12.17 7.94 11.23
N LYS A 459 -12.40 9.12 10.63
CA LYS A 459 -11.33 9.84 9.96
C LYS A 459 -10.26 10.19 11.01
N ILE A 460 -8.98 10.21 10.65
CA ILE A 460 -7.90 10.63 11.58
C ILE A 460 -8.19 12.04 12.17
N SER A 461 -8.91 12.89 11.42
CA SER A 461 -9.40 14.20 11.88
C SER A 461 -10.43 14.17 13.02
N GLU A 462 -10.99 13.00 13.32
CA GLU A 462 -11.99 12.75 14.37
C GLU A 462 -11.37 12.01 15.57
N TRP A 463 -10.03 11.87 15.60
CA TRP A 463 -9.35 11.23 16.72
C TRP A 463 -9.47 12.07 18.00
N PRO A 464 -9.71 11.49 19.18
CA PRO A 464 -9.96 12.27 20.41
C PRO A 464 -8.76 13.06 20.95
N PHE A 465 -7.56 12.80 20.43
CA PHE A 465 -6.32 13.47 20.85
C PHE A 465 -5.79 14.36 19.72
N ASP A 466 -5.22 15.50 20.09
CA ASP A 466 -4.45 16.31 19.16
C ASP A 466 -3.18 15.55 18.74
N LEU A 467 -3.11 15.16 17.47
CA LEU A 467 -1.98 14.44 16.89
C LEU A 467 -1.09 15.41 16.10
N ASP A 468 0.20 15.38 16.39
CA ASP A 468 1.17 16.06 15.53
C ASP A 468 1.32 15.32 14.17
N PRO A 469 1.99 15.91 13.15
CA PRO A 469 2.13 15.26 11.84
C PRO A 469 2.85 13.90 11.88
N ILE A 470 3.77 13.68 12.82
CA ILE A 470 4.50 12.40 12.96
C ILE A 470 3.59 11.37 13.61
N GLU A 471 2.85 11.75 14.66
CA GLU A 471 1.85 10.91 15.33
C GLU A 471 0.73 10.52 14.36
N SER A 472 0.24 11.47 13.56
CA SER A 472 -0.77 11.23 12.52
C SER A 472 -0.26 10.27 11.44
N HIS A 473 0.99 10.43 11.00
CA HIS A 473 1.59 9.55 10.00
C HIS A 473 1.80 8.13 10.53
N ALA A 474 2.31 7.99 11.76
CA ALA A 474 2.50 6.69 12.41
C ALA A 474 1.16 5.97 12.64
N LEU A 475 0.11 6.70 13.02
CA LEU A 475 -1.25 6.14 13.17
C LEU A 475 -1.82 5.67 11.82
N ASP A 476 -1.72 6.50 10.78
CA ASP A 476 -2.13 6.11 9.42
C ASP A 476 -1.36 4.87 8.95
N HIS A 477 -0.04 4.84 9.20
CA HIS A 477 0.81 3.71 8.88
C HIS A 477 0.37 2.42 9.59
N TYR A 478 -0.02 2.50 10.87
CA TYR A 478 -0.59 1.35 11.57
C TYR A 478 -1.88 0.84 10.92
N ILE A 479 -2.82 1.74 10.63
CA ILE A 479 -4.15 1.40 10.09
C ILE A 479 -4.05 0.86 8.66
N GLN A 480 -3.22 1.47 7.83
CA GLN A 480 -3.14 1.13 6.40
C GLN A 480 -2.15 0.02 6.10
N ARG A 481 -1.11 -0.15 6.94
CA ARG A 481 -0.04 -1.13 6.69
C ARG A 481 0.07 -2.18 7.77
N PHE A 482 0.43 -1.82 9.01
CA PHE A 482 0.75 -2.82 10.04
C PHE A 482 -0.40 -3.78 10.26
N SER A 483 -1.57 -3.24 10.54
CA SER A 483 -2.77 -4.02 10.84
C SER A 483 -3.26 -4.86 9.65
N ARG A 484 -2.92 -4.53 8.40
CA ARG A 484 -3.32 -5.31 7.23
C ARG A 484 -2.29 -6.34 6.78
N THR A 485 -1.02 -6.12 7.14
CA THR A 485 0.08 -6.95 6.68
C THR A 485 0.54 -7.94 7.74
N TYR A 486 0.60 -7.52 9.01
CA TYR A 486 1.10 -8.34 10.11
C TYR A 486 0.16 -9.47 10.53
N PRO A 487 -1.17 -9.30 10.63
CA PRO A 487 -2.08 -10.37 11.05
C PRO A 487 -2.37 -11.35 9.90
N THR A 488 -2.70 -12.59 10.28
CA THR A 488 -3.05 -13.67 9.33
C THR A 488 -4.40 -13.42 8.66
N CYS A 489 -5.25 -12.59 9.28
CA CYS A 489 -6.52 -12.12 8.74
C CYS A 489 -6.44 -10.62 8.41
N ALA A 490 -6.49 -10.26 7.13
CA ALA A 490 -6.42 -8.86 6.67
C ALA A 490 -7.81 -8.17 6.59
N GLY A 491 -8.87 -8.87 7.00
CA GLY A 491 -10.25 -8.41 6.92
C GLY A 491 -10.66 -7.45 8.04
N PRO A 492 -11.88 -6.89 7.96
CA PRO A 492 -12.42 -5.99 8.98
C PRO A 492 -12.60 -6.69 10.35
N THR A 493 -12.73 -8.01 10.38
CA THR A 493 -12.83 -8.82 11.60
C THR A 493 -11.52 -8.95 12.37
N ASN A 494 -10.41 -8.45 11.82
CA ASN A 494 -9.08 -8.52 12.39
C ASN A 494 -9.01 -7.94 13.82
N PRO A 495 -8.60 -8.75 14.82
CA PRO A 495 -8.56 -8.31 16.21
C PRO A 495 -7.56 -7.18 16.47
N PHE A 496 -6.51 -7.04 15.66
CA PHE A 496 -5.56 -5.92 15.77
C PHE A 496 -6.22 -4.57 15.45
N LEU A 497 -7.21 -4.55 14.55
CA LEU A 497 -8.03 -3.35 14.31
C LEU A 497 -9.16 -3.24 15.34
N ARG A 498 -9.91 -4.32 15.57
CA ARG A 498 -11.09 -4.32 16.44
C ARG A 498 -10.78 -3.98 17.89
N VAL A 499 -9.61 -4.35 18.40
CA VAL A 499 -9.22 -4.15 19.79
C VAL A 499 -8.35 -2.91 19.95
N PHE A 500 -7.21 -2.81 19.25
CA PHE A 500 -6.25 -1.75 19.53
C PHE A 500 -6.71 -0.36 19.09
N ILE A 501 -7.47 -0.24 17.99
CA ILE A 501 -7.97 1.08 17.54
C ILE A 501 -8.92 1.70 18.59
N PRO A 502 -10.01 1.04 19.03
CA PRO A 502 -10.85 1.59 20.09
C PRO A 502 -10.11 1.89 21.39
N LEU A 503 -9.20 1.01 21.83
CA LEU A 503 -8.42 1.25 23.05
C LEU A 503 -7.48 2.45 22.91
N SER A 504 -6.87 2.64 21.74
CA SER A 504 -6.00 3.80 21.45
C SER A 504 -6.77 5.12 21.29
N MET A 505 -8.07 5.08 21.01
CA MET A 505 -8.93 6.26 21.05
C MET A 505 -9.31 6.64 22.48
N GLN A 506 -9.39 5.66 23.39
CA GLN A 506 -9.79 5.87 24.78
C GLN A 506 -8.61 6.16 25.71
N SER A 507 -7.39 5.74 25.35
CA SER A 507 -6.20 5.90 26.16
C SER A 507 -5.00 6.39 25.35
N ARG A 508 -4.44 7.53 25.77
CA ARG A 508 -3.23 8.09 25.17
C ARG A 508 -2.02 7.16 25.31
N VAL A 509 -1.95 6.41 26.42
CA VAL A 509 -0.86 5.46 26.68
C VAL A 509 -0.87 4.32 25.65
N VAL A 510 -2.06 3.81 25.34
CA VAL A 510 -2.24 2.77 24.31
C VAL A 510 -1.92 3.32 22.93
N LEU A 511 -2.33 4.56 22.64
CA LEU A 511 -1.95 5.23 21.39
C LEU A 511 -0.43 5.33 21.24
N ASP A 512 0.28 5.87 22.24
CA ASP A 512 1.74 6.04 22.15
C ASP A 512 2.45 4.68 21.92
N ALA A 513 1.95 3.60 22.52
CA ALA A 513 2.46 2.24 22.29
C ALA A 513 2.16 1.71 20.88
N LEU A 514 0.96 2.00 20.36
CA LEU A 514 0.56 1.66 19.00
C LEU A 514 1.41 2.41 17.97
N LEU A 515 1.68 3.70 18.20
CA LEU A 515 2.58 4.51 17.36
C LEU A 515 4.01 3.94 17.40
N THR A 516 4.50 3.55 18.57
CA THR A 516 5.80 2.89 18.73
C THR A 516 5.89 1.63 17.87
N LEU A 517 4.90 0.73 17.98
CA LEU A 517 4.84 -0.51 17.19
C LEU A 517 4.76 -0.23 15.68
N SER A 518 4.01 0.79 15.27
CA SER A 518 3.83 1.15 13.86
C SER A 518 5.15 1.54 13.18
N CYS A 519 6.07 2.17 13.92
CA CYS A 519 7.35 2.62 13.41
C CYS A 519 8.34 1.46 13.19
N VAL A 520 8.10 0.27 13.75
CA VAL A 520 8.96 -0.91 13.55
C VAL A 520 8.98 -1.35 12.08
N GLN A 521 7.88 -1.15 11.35
CA GLN A 521 7.79 -1.44 9.91
C GLN A 521 8.60 -0.47 9.01
N SER A 522 9.40 0.40 9.61
CA SER A 522 10.31 1.32 8.92
C SER A 522 11.72 0.74 8.70
N TRP A 523 11.93 -0.55 8.98
CA TRP A 523 13.19 -1.24 8.72
C TRP A 523 13.44 -1.35 7.21
N GLU A 524 14.51 -0.71 6.74
CA GLU A 524 14.91 -0.72 5.34
C GLU A 524 16.44 -0.52 5.24
N HIS A 525 17.11 -1.27 4.35
CA HIS A 525 18.55 -1.17 4.11
C HIS A 525 19.43 -1.27 5.38
N GLY A 526 19.05 -2.10 6.35
CA GLY A 526 19.84 -2.30 7.58
C GLY A 526 19.64 -1.24 8.67
N SER A 527 18.64 -0.36 8.56
CA SER A 527 18.36 0.67 9.57
C SER A 527 16.86 0.99 9.68
N PHE A 528 16.44 1.63 10.78
CA PHE A 528 15.07 2.11 10.96
C PHE A 528 14.92 3.56 10.46
N VAL A 529 14.10 3.78 9.44
CA VAL A 529 13.84 5.13 8.90
C VAL A 529 13.16 6.03 9.94
N MET A 530 12.33 5.47 10.82
CA MET A 530 11.61 6.20 11.88
C MET A 530 12.19 5.98 13.29
N GLU A 531 13.50 5.74 13.41
CA GLU A 531 14.13 5.39 14.70
C GLU A 531 13.86 6.41 15.81
N ARG A 532 14.04 7.71 15.54
CA ARG A 532 13.85 8.76 16.56
C ARG A 532 12.40 8.88 17.05
N PRO A 533 11.38 9.00 16.17
CA PRO A 533 9.97 8.95 16.59
C PRO A 533 9.63 7.69 17.39
N MET A 534 10.10 6.53 16.92
CA MET A 534 9.87 5.24 17.56
C MET A 534 10.35 5.24 19.03
N LEU A 535 11.60 5.65 19.28
CA LEU A 535 12.15 5.74 20.64
C LEU A 535 11.45 6.78 21.51
N PHE A 536 10.98 7.87 20.90
CA PHE A 536 10.23 8.91 21.59
C PHE A 536 8.86 8.41 22.06
N PHE A 537 8.11 7.74 21.18
CA PHE A 537 6.82 7.15 21.52
C PHE A 537 6.96 6.02 22.55
N ARG A 538 8.03 5.22 22.46
CA ARG A 538 8.36 4.20 23.46
C ARG A 538 8.51 4.81 24.85
N CYS A 539 9.26 5.90 24.96
CA CYS A 539 9.43 6.62 26.22
C CYS A 539 8.09 7.15 26.79
N LYS A 540 7.21 7.67 25.92
CA LYS A 540 5.87 8.13 26.34
C LYS A 540 5.02 6.97 26.84
N ALA A 541 4.97 5.85 26.11
CA ALA A 541 4.20 4.66 26.47
C ALA A 541 4.64 4.09 27.83
N LEU A 542 5.96 3.94 28.04
CA LEU A 542 6.50 3.44 29.31
C LEU A 542 6.21 4.37 30.50
N ARG A 543 6.27 5.70 30.28
CA ARG A 543 5.87 6.68 31.30
C ARG A 543 4.39 6.55 31.63
N GLY A 544 3.54 6.45 30.62
CA GLY A 544 2.10 6.25 30.78
C GLY A 544 1.76 4.95 31.52
N CYS A 545 2.49 3.85 31.28
CA CYS A 545 2.33 2.62 32.06
C CYS A 545 2.56 2.84 33.56
N ARG A 546 3.60 3.60 33.91
CA ARG A 546 3.89 3.93 35.31
C ARG A 546 2.74 4.73 35.94
N GLU A 547 2.23 5.74 35.23
CA GLU A 547 1.10 6.55 35.69
C GLU A 547 -0.18 5.72 35.86
N LEU A 548 -0.45 4.77 34.95
CA LEU A 548 -1.56 3.83 35.06
C LEU A 548 -1.41 2.92 36.30
N ILE A 549 -0.21 2.38 36.55
CA ILE A 549 0.07 1.56 37.74
C ILE A 549 -0.18 2.38 39.02
N GLU A 550 0.34 3.61 39.09
CA GLU A 550 0.13 4.52 40.23
C GLU A 550 -1.36 4.84 40.42
N SER A 551 -2.12 5.08 39.34
CA SER A 551 -3.58 5.28 39.37
C SER A 551 -4.32 4.06 39.93
N VAL A 552 -3.99 2.85 39.45
CA VAL A 552 -4.61 1.60 39.91
C VAL A 552 -4.34 1.37 41.40
N ILE A 553 -3.11 1.63 41.86
CA ILE A 553 -2.75 1.53 43.28
C ILE A 553 -3.54 2.55 44.11
N ASN A 554 -3.62 3.81 43.68
CA ASN A 554 -4.33 4.85 44.43
C ASN A 554 -5.84 4.55 44.54
N LYS A 555 -6.47 4.08 43.47
CA LYS A 555 -7.89 3.69 43.45
C LYS A 555 -8.19 2.45 44.31
N SER A 556 -7.17 1.66 44.65
CA SER A 556 -7.34 0.45 45.46
C SER A 556 -7.60 0.73 46.95
N GLY A 557 -7.23 1.91 47.46
CA GLY A 557 -7.30 2.22 48.90
C GLY A 557 -6.26 1.52 49.76
N VAL A 558 -5.39 0.67 49.18
CA VAL A 558 -4.39 -0.17 49.85
C VAL A 558 -3.11 0.60 50.22
N GLN A 559 -3.12 1.93 50.10
CA GLN A 559 -1.95 2.79 50.31
C GLN A 559 -1.35 2.70 51.73
N LYS A 560 -2.12 2.22 52.71
CA LYS A 560 -1.65 1.96 54.08
C LYS A 560 -0.97 0.60 54.29
N GLU A 561 -1.16 -0.39 53.40
CA GLU A 561 -0.59 -1.74 53.55
C GLU A 561 0.69 -1.96 52.72
N ILE A 562 0.96 -1.12 51.72
CA ILE A 562 2.15 -1.24 50.83
C ILE A 562 3.45 -0.81 51.53
N GLN A 563 3.40 -0.30 52.77
CA GLN A 563 4.59 0.11 53.51
C GLN A 563 5.44 -1.06 54.08
N SER A 564 5.01 -2.32 53.96
CA SER A 564 5.71 -3.46 54.58
C SER A 564 5.96 -4.70 53.70
N ALA A 565 5.80 -4.61 52.38
CA ALA A 565 6.28 -5.62 51.43
C ALA A 565 7.14 -4.94 50.36
N SER A 566 8.01 -5.69 49.67
CA SER A 566 8.79 -5.14 48.53
C SER A 566 7.81 -4.37 47.63
N THR A 567 8.04 -3.08 47.44
CA THR A 567 7.05 -2.12 46.89
C THR A 567 6.48 -2.55 45.53
N MET A 568 7.21 -3.41 44.82
CA MET A 568 6.85 -3.97 43.52
C MET A 568 5.90 -5.18 43.61
N ASP A 569 6.09 -6.11 44.54
CA ASP A 569 5.24 -7.31 44.63
C ASP A 569 3.82 -6.95 45.11
N ALA A 570 3.72 -6.00 46.04
CA ALA A 570 2.43 -5.49 46.50
C ALA A 570 1.68 -4.75 45.36
N ALA A 571 2.39 -3.95 44.56
CA ALA A 571 1.82 -3.29 43.38
C ALA A 571 1.28 -4.31 42.36
N ILE A 572 2.05 -5.37 42.07
CA ILE A 572 1.64 -6.43 41.16
C ILE A 572 0.38 -7.14 41.66
N GLN A 573 0.30 -7.45 42.96
CA GLN A 573 -0.89 -8.09 43.54
C GLN A 573 -2.14 -7.21 43.44
N VAL A 574 -2.01 -5.90 43.65
CA VAL A 574 -3.12 -4.95 43.49
C VAL A 574 -3.60 -4.90 42.03
N VAL A 575 -2.68 -4.83 41.07
CA VAL A 575 -3.02 -4.83 39.63
C VAL A 575 -3.67 -6.15 39.23
N ALA A 576 -3.14 -7.29 39.70
CA ALA A 576 -3.68 -8.63 39.42
C ALA A 576 -5.10 -8.81 39.99
N SER A 577 -5.34 -8.36 41.23
CA SER A 577 -6.65 -8.39 41.87
C SER A 577 -7.70 -7.58 41.09
N ARG A 578 -7.31 -6.37 40.61
CA ARG A 578 -8.18 -5.51 39.79
C ARG A 578 -8.40 -6.06 38.37
N ALA A 579 -7.40 -6.74 37.80
CA ALA A 579 -7.56 -7.44 36.52
C ALA A 579 -8.62 -8.55 36.62
N ALA A 580 -8.68 -9.25 37.76
CA ALA A 580 -9.64 -10.33 37.99
C ALA A 580 -11.10 -9.86 38.12
N THR A 581 -11.34 -8.61 38.51
CA THR A 581 -12.70 -8.07 38.69
C THR A 581 -13.21 -7.29 37.48
N LEU A 582 -12.40 -7.15 36.41
CA LEU A 582 -12.71 -6.36 35.20
C LEU A 582 -13.19 -4.93 35.50
N ASP A 583 -12.80 -4.37 36.65
CA ASP A 583 -13.45 -3.22 37.29
C ASP A 583 -12.91 -1.85 36.84
N ASN A 584 -11.97 -1.79 35.90
CA ASN A 584 -11.33 -0.50 35.57
C ASN A 584 -10.67 -0.48 34.17
N GLY A 585 -10.95 0.57 33.38
CA GLY A 585 -10.31 0.80 32.08
C GLY A 585 -8.77 0.91 32.17
N ASP A 586 -8.25 1.40 33.30
CA ASP A 586 -6.80 1.58 33.51
C ASP A 586 -6.01 0.26 33.37
N VAL A 587 -6.54 -0.84 33.88
CA VAL A 587 -5.84 -2.14 33.86
C VAL A 587 -5.76 -2.68 32.44
N ILE A 588 -6.84 -2.62 31.69
CA ILE A 588 -6.83 -3.08 30.30
C ILE A 588 -6.01 -2.17 29.39
N TYR A 589 -5.95 -0.86 29.63
CA TYR A 589 -5.01 0.02 28.93
C TYR A 589 -3.55 -0.31 29.24
N LEU A 590 -3.24 -0.64 30.50
CA LEU A 590 -1.91 -1.09 30.91
C LEU A 590 -1.54 -2.40 30.21
N LEU A 591 -2.44 -3.39 30.23
CA LEU A 591 -2.23 -4.67 29.56
C LEU A 591 -2.11 -4.50 28.03
N ALA A 592 -2.99 -3.73 27.39
CA ALA A 592 -2.89 -3.46 25.96
C ALA A 592 -1.55 -2.81 25.59
N THR A 593 -1.11 -1.83 26.38
CA THR A 593 0.18 -1.17 26.19
C THR A 593 1.33 -2.16 26.33
N CYS A 594 1.35 -2.97 27.38
CA CYS A 594 2.44 -3.91 27.61
C CYS A 594 2.50 -4.99 26.50
N VAL A 595 1.38 -5.42 25.91
CA VAL A 595 1.39 -6.38 24.79
C VAL A 595 1.94 -5.72 23.53
N LEU A 596 1.53 -4.48 23.25
CA LEU A 596 2.09 -3.71 22.13
C LEU A 596 3.61 -3.52 22.29
N MET A 597 4.09 -3.33 23.53
CA MET A 597 5.52 -3.30 23.83
C MET A 597 6.20 -4.65 23.59
N VAL A 598 5.60 -5.77 24.00
CA VAL A 598 6.12 -7.12 23.68
C VAL A 598 6.29 -7.29 22.17
N LEU A 599 5.28 -6.92 21.39
CA LEU A 599 5.34 -6.98 19.92
C LEU A 599 6.41 -6.05 19.36
N TYR A 600 6.51 -4.83 19.88
CA TYR A 600 7.53 -3.86 19.48
C TYR A 600 8.93 -4.45 19.65
N GLU A 601 9.27 -4.87 20.87
CA GLU A 601 10.61 -5.37 21.23
C GLU A 601 10.98 -6.61 20.39
N LYS A 602 10.00 -7.50 20.16
CA LYS A 602 10.17 -8.68 19.32
C LYS A 602 10.45 -8.31 17.87
N LEU A 603 9.63 -7.45 17.28
CA LEU A 603 9.67 -7.16 15.84
C LEU A 603 10.80 -6.19 15.46
N SER A 604 11.22 -5.33 16.39
CA SER A 604 12.35 -4.42 16.26
C SER A 604 13.71 -5.12 16.39
N GLY A 605 13.73 -6.42 16.71
CA GLY A 605 14.97 -7.15 16.95
C GLY A 605 15.73 -6.60 18.16
N GLU A 606 15.01 -6.11 19.18
CA GLU A 606 15.61 -5.74 20.45
C GLU A 606 15.94 -6.99 21.29
N GLY A 607 16.94 -6.85 22.15
CA GLY A 607 17.46 -7.97 22.93
C GLY A 607 16.40 -8.65 23.80
N GLN A 608 16.55 -9.97 23.94
CA GLN A 608 15.72 -10.90 24.73
C GLN A 608 15.32 -10.39 26.13
N GLY A 609 16.18 -9.61 26.79
CA GLY A 609 15.97 -9.09 28.13
C GLY A 609 14.69 -8.23 28.25
N ASN A 610 14.39 -7.41 27.25
CA ASN A 610 13.24 -6.50 27.29
C ASN A 610 11.92 -7.27 27.13
N VAL A 611 11.81 -8.10 26.08
CA VAL A 611 10.62 -8.93 25.82
C VAL A 611 10.31 -9.81 27.02
N THR A 612 11.31 -10.52 27.54
CA THR A 612 11.14 -11.41 28.68
C THR A 612 10.68 -10.66 29.93
N THR A 613 11.15 -9.43 30.15
CA THR A 613 10.72 -8.61 31.29
C THR A 613 9.24 -8.27 31.21
N HIS A 614 8.76 -7.86 30.03
CA HIS A 614 7.34 -7.61 29.82
C HIS A 614 6.51 -8.89 30.01
N LEU A 615 6.90 -10.02 29.40
CA LEU A 615 6.18 -11.29 29.56
C LEU A 615 6.14 -11.78 31.01
N ARG A 616 7.22 -11.62 31.79
CA ARG A 616 7.22 -11.93 33.23
C ARG A 616 6.22 -11.07 33.99
N PHE A 617 6.11 -9.79 33.66
CA PHE A 617 5.10 -8.92 34.25
C PHE A 617 3.68 -9.42 33.94
N PHE A 618 3.38 -9.74 32.67
CA PHE A 618 2.09 -10.33 32.28
C PHE A 618 1.74 -11.60 33.05
N ALA A 619 2.68 -12.54 33.14
CA ALA A 619 2.48 -13.81 33.82
C ALA A 619 2.09 -13.64 35.29
N ARG A 620 2.52 -12.55 35.94
CA ARG A 620 2.18 -12.24 37.33
C ARG A 620 0.86 -11.46 37.49
N VAL A 621 0.40 -10.79 36.43
CA VAL A 621 -0.79 -9.91 36.47
C VAL A 621 -2.05 -10.62 35.98
N PHE A 622 -1.94 -11.56 35.03
CA PHE A 622 -3.11 -12.26 34.50
C PHE A 622 -3.63 -13.33 35.49
N PRO A 623 -4.90 -13.27 35.93
CA PRO A 623 -5.45 -14.24 36.85
C PRO A 623 -5.84 -15.54 36.16
N SER A 624 -5.60 -16.68 36.82
CA SER A 624 -5.93 -18.03 36.34
C SER A 624 -7.40 -18.19 35.90
N ARG A 625 -8.32 -17.42 36.49
CA ARG A 625 -9.76 -17.42 36.14
C ARG A 625 -10.07 -16.86 34.76
N LEU A 626 -9.24 -15.96 34.22
CA LEU A 626 -9.48 -15.38 32.89
C LEU A 626 -9.13 -16.38 31.78
N PHE A 627 -8.09 -17.19 32.02
CA PHE A 627 -7.69 -18.26 31.11
C PHE A 627 -8.80 -19.32 30.93
N LEU A 628 -9.57 -19.60 31.99
CA LEU A 628 -10.76 -20.47 31.94
C LEU A 628 -11.90 -19.88 31.09
N ALA A 629 -12.04 -18.56 31.01
CA ALA A 629 -13.05 -17.93 30.16
C ALA A 629 -12.69 -18.06 28.67
N ILE A 630 -11.40 -18.01 28.34
CA ILE A 630 -10.86 -18.22 26.99
C ILE A 630 -11.04 -19.68 26.55
N GLU A 631 -10.84 -20.62 27.46
CA GLU A 631 -11.03 -22.06 27.19
C GLU A 631 -12.50 -22.43 26.95
N ASN A 632 -13.43 -21.88 27.75
CA ASN A 632 -14.84 -22.24 27.71
C ASN A 632 -15.70 -21.43 26.71
N GLY A 633 -15.12 -20.46 26.00
CA GLY A 633 -15.85 -19.62 25.03
C GLY A 633 -16.99 -18.80 25.64
N ASN A 634 -17.04 -18.65 26.98
CA ASN A 634 -18.13 -17.99 27.68
C ASN A 634 -17.81 -16.51 27.91
N PRO A 635 -18.63 -15.58 27.40
CA PRO A 635 -18.47 -14.15 27.70
C PRO A 635 -18.74 -13.91 29.19
N LEU A 636 -17.80 -13.23 29.85
CA LEU A 636 -17.95 -12.71 31.20
C LEU A 636 -18.94 -11.54 31.16
N ASP A 637 -20.25 -11.81 31.21
CA ASP A 637 -21.35 -10.82 31.21
C ASP A 637 -21.52 -10.03 29.88
N ASP A 638 -22.73 -10.04 29.33
CA ASP A 638 -23.10 -9.34 28.08
C ASP A 638 -22.90 -7.82 28.16
N SER A 639 -22.95 -7.24 29.37
CA SER A 639 -22.80 -5.79 29.56
C SER A 639 -21.38 -5.26 29.29
N ARG A 640 -20.37 -6.15 29.24
CA ARG A 640 -18.94 -5.80 29.08
C ARG A 640 -18.29 -6.42 27.85
N HIS A 641 -19.08 -6.73 26.82
CA HIS A 641 -18.65 -7.46 25.62
C HIS A 641 -17.34 -6.96 24.99
N GLN A 642 -17.16 -5.64 24.80
CA GLN A 642 -15.93 -5.07 24.24
C GLN A 642 -14.68 -5.35 25.10
N TRP A 643 -14.80 -5.26 26.42
CA TRP A 643 -13.69 -5.52 27.35
C TRP A 643 -13.35 -7.00 27.39
N ASN A 644 -14.34 -7.88 27.24
CA ASN A 644 -14.13 -9.33 27.17
C ASN A 644 -13.36 -9.73 25.92
N GLU A 645 -13.72 -9.19 24.75
CA GLU A 645 -12.98 -9.42 23.51
C GLU A 645 -11.55 -8.91 23.59
N ALA A 646 -11.37 -7.69 24.10
CA ALA A 646 -10.05 -7.12 24.27
C ALA A 646 -9.19 -7.99 25.20
N MET A 647 -9.73 -8.43 26.34
CA MET A 647 -8.98 -9.31 27.26
C MET A 647 -8.66 -10.66 26.63
N ALA A 648 -9.61 -11.30 25.94
CA ALA A 648 -9.37 -12.58 25.26
C ALA A 648 -8.23 -12.47 24.24
N PHE A 649 -8.26 -11.43 23.39
CA PHE A 649 -7.20 -11.20 22.41
C PHE A 649 -5.84 -10.87 23.04
N LEU A 650 -5.81 -10.02 24.07
CA LEU A 650 -4.58 -9.67 24.78
C LEU A 650 -3.95 -10.90 25.46
N SER A 651 -4.78 -11.77 26.05
CA SER A 651 -4.33 -13.04 26.63
C SER A 651 -3.78 -13.99 25.56
N SER A 652 -4.45 -14.14 24.42
CA SER A 652 -3.95 -14.97 23.31
C SER A 652 -2.60 -14.45 22.79
N LEU A 653 -2.43 -13.12 22.65
CA LEU A 653 -1.15 -12.52 22.28
C LEU A 653 -0.06 -12.79 23.33
N PHE A 654 -0.38 -12.68 24.62
CA PHE A 654 0.57 -13.01 25.68
C PHE A 654 0.99 -14.47 25.62
N LEU A 655 0.03 -15.41 25.60
CA LEU A 655 0.30 -16.84 25.61
C LEU A 655 1.11 -17.28 24.39
N TYR A 656 0.78 -16.78 23.20
CA TYR A 656 1.55 -17.04 21.98
C TYR A 656 3.01 -16.57 22.11
N ASN A 657 3.23 -15.35 22.60
CA ASN A 657 4.59 -14.81 22.73
C ASN A 657 5.38 -15.45 23.88
N ASP A 658 4.72 -15.93 24.95
CA ASP A 658 5.34 -16.73 25.99
C ASP A 658 5.78 -18.11 25.47
N LEU A 659 4.95 -18.76 24.66
CA LEU A 659 5.30 -20.01 23.97
C LEU A 659 6.51 -19.82 23.03
N VAL A 660 6.47 -18.80 22.18
CA VAL A 660 7.59 -18.44 21.28
C VAL A 660 8.88 -18.18 22.06
N ARG A 661 8.80 -17.45 23.17
CA ARG A 661 9.94 -17.23 24.07
C ARG A 661 10.46 -18.56 24.60
N SER A 662 9.56 -19.38 25.16
CA SER A 662 9.87 -20.70 25.73
C SER A 662 10.59 -21.60 24.72
N THR A 663 10.11 -21.64 23.47
CA THR A 663 10.75 -22.45 22.42
C THR A 663 12.13 -21.93 22.04
N SER A 664 12.26 -20.61 21.88
CA SER A 664 13.51 -19.95 21.46
C SER A 664 14.60 -20.08 22.53
N LEU A 665 14.20 -19.94 23.81
CA LEU A 665 15.08 -20.09 24.97
C LEU A 665 15.28 -21.54 25.42
N ARG A 666 14.49 -22.48 24.88
CA ARG A 666 14.45 -23.87 25.34
C ARG A 666 14.15 -23.99 26.84
N THR A 667 13.36 -23.07 27.40
CA THR A 667 12.96 -23.03 28.82
C THR A 667 11.46 -23.24 28.97
N THR A 668 10.97 -23.47 30.19
CA THR A 668 9.52 -23.51 30.46
C THR A 668 8.84 -22.18 30.10
N THR A 669 7.57 -22.25 29.75
CA THR A 669 6.69 -21.07 29.68
C THR A 669 6.63 -20.37 31.04
N LEU A 670 6.43 -19.06 31.03
CA LEU A 670 6.26 -18.27 32.25
C LEU A 670 4.88 -18.49 32.86
N SER A 671 3.87 -18.67 32.01
CA SER A 671 2.55 -19.15 32.42
C SER A 671 2.51 -20.68 32.36
N ASP A 672 1.85 -21.29 33.34
CA ASP A 672 1.56 -22.73 33.34
C ASP A 672 0.28 -23.08 32.58
N PHE A 673 -0.35 -22.11 31.90
CA PHE A 673 -1.61 -22.30 31.19
C PHE A 673 -1.57 -23.48 30.22
N TYR A 674 -0.63 -23.49 29.28
CA TYR A 674 -0.52 -24.59 28.30
C TYR A 674 -0.09 -25.92 28.92
N ILE A 675 0.48 -25.92 30.13
CA ILE A 675 0.80 -27.17 30.83
C ILE A 675 -0.46 -27.76 31.46
N ARG A 676 -1.34 -26.91 32.01
CA ARG A 676 -2.57 -27.33 32.69
C ARG A 676 -3.76 -27.54 31.76
N HIS A 677 -3.81 -26.80 30.66
CA HIS A 677 -4.92 -26.75 29.69
C HIS A 677 -4.45 -27.20 28.31
N GLY A 678 -5.39 -27.49 27.42
CA GLY A 678 -5.06 -27.95 26.06
C GLY A 678 -5.25 -29.45 25.87
N ASP A 679 -6.33 -30.00 26.40
CA ASP A 679 -6.66 -31.42 26.24
C ASP A 679 -6.83 -31.80 24.75
N PRO A 680 -6.68 -33.10 24.40
CA PRO A 680 -6.82 -33.56 23.02
C PRO A 680 -8.13 -33.07 22.37
N GLY A 681 -8.02 -32.52 21.15
CA GLY A 681 -9.13 -31.90 20.39
C GLY A 681 -9.47 -30.46 20.78
N SER A 682 -8.82 -29.89 21.80
CA SER A 682 -8.96 -28.47 22.12
C SER A 682 -8.09 -27.61 21.20
N ARG A 683 -8.45 -26.32 21.04
CA ARG A 683 -7.63 -25.36 20.26
C ARG A 683 -6.19 -25.24 20.76
N PHE A 684 -5.92 -25.58 22.01
CA PHE A 684 -4.61 -25.43 22.65
C PHE A 684 -3.81 -26.74 22.75
N GLU A 685 -4.25 -27.82 22.11
CA GLU A 685 -3.54 -29.11 22.08
C GLU A 685 -2.10 -28.96 21.56
N PHE A 686 -1.92 -28.34 20.39
CA PHE A 686 -0.58 -28.12 19.83
C PHE A 686 0.32 -27.23 20.72
N PRO A 687 -0.14 -26.05 21.20
CA PRO A 687 0.59 -25.27 22.19
C PRO A 687 1.00 -26.06 23.45
N LYS A 688 0.15 -26.96 23.96
CA LYS A 688 0.47 -27.82 25.11
C LYS A 688 1.61 -28.78 24.80
N ILE A 689 1.56 -29.46 23.66
CA ILE A 689 2.63 -30.37 23.20
C ILE A 689 3.97 -29.61 23.15
N ILE A 690 3.99 -28.43 22.52
CA ILE A 690 5.20 -27.62 22.42
C ILE A 690 5.68 -27.10 23.79
N ALA A 691 4.77 -26.65 24.65
CA ALA A 691 5.11 -26.17 26.00
C ALA A 691 5.73 -27.29 26.86
N ARG A 692 5.20 -28.52 26.78
CA ARG A 692 5.75 -29.71 27.43
C ARG A 692 7.16 -30.02 26.92
N LEU A 693 7.36 -30.03 25.60
CA LEU A 693 8.69 -30.22 25.00
C LEU A 693 9.70 -29.13 25.45
N SER A 694 9.26 -27.87 25.49
CA SER A 694 10.10 -26.77 25.96
C SER A 694 10.42 -26.87 27.45
N ALA A 695 9.51 -27.42 28.26
CA ALA A 695 9.70 -27.73 29.67
C ALA A 695 10.61 -28.93 29.95
N GLY A 696 11.04 -29.66 28.91
CA GLY A 696 11.88 -30.85 29.07
C GLY A 696 11.08 -32.11 29.42
N ASP A 697 9.79 -32.15 29.07
CA ASP A 697 9.00 -33.38 29.14
C ASP A 697 9.27 -34.25 27.90
N PHE A 698 10.13 -35.26 28.09
CA PHE A 698 10.50 -36.21 27.04
C PHE A 698 9.48 -37.36 26.87
N SER A 699 8.37 -37.36 27.61
CA SER A 699 7.29 -38.34 27.41
C SER A 699 6.41 -38.04 26.20
N VAL A 700 6.54 -36.83 25.62
CA VAL A 700 5.86 -36.48 24.36
C VAL A 700 6.42 -37.37 23.24
N THR A 701 5.54 -38.04 22.50
CA THR A 701 5.91 -38.97 21.42
C THR A 701 5.65 -38.40 20.03
N ASP A 702 6.29 -38.95 19.00
CA ASP A 702 5.97 -38.58 17.61
C ASP A 702 4.50 -38.92 17.27
N GLN A 703 3.93 -39.98 17.88
CA GLN A 703 2.52 -40.35 17.73
C GLN A 703 1.58 -39.29 18.32
N GLU A 704 1.92 -38.69 19.46
CA GLU A 704 1.16 -37.58 20.04
C GLU A 704 1.15 -36.37 19.10
N ILE A 705 2.29 -36.05 18.50
CA ILE A 705 2.40 -34.97 17.51
C ILE A 705 1.60 -35.30 16.23
N ALA A 706 1.63 -36.55 15.78
CA ALA A 706 0.87 -37.00 14.61
C ALA A 706 -0.65 -37.01 14.84
N ALA A 707 -1.10 -37.23 16.07
CA ALA A 707 -2.51 -37.27 16.46
C ALA A 707 -3.19 -35.89 16.52
N TRP A 708 -2.42 -34.81 16.64
CA TRP A 708 -2.96 -33.45 16.67
C TRP A 708 -3.84 -33.15 15.45
N ASP A 709 -5.00 -32.56 15.67
CA ASP A 709 -6.04 -32.29 14.66
C ASP A 709 -5.67 -31.23 13.59
N GLY A 710 -4.52 -30.56 13.73
CA GLY A 710 -4.04 -29.55 12.78
C GLY A 710 -4.65 -28.16 12.97
N ARG A 711 -5.42 -27.90 14.04
CA ARG A 711 -6.08 -26.62 14.28
C ARG A 711 -5.11 -25.44 14.42
N LEU A 712 -5.36 -24.38 13.66
CA LEU A 712 -4.55 -23.15 13.68
C LEU A 712 -5.24 -22.00 14.43
N ASP A 713 -6.43 -22.22 14.97
CA ASP A 713 -7.22 -21.17 15.63
C ASP A 713 -6.66 -20.77 17.01
N TRP A 714 -5.55 -21.34 17.48
CA TRP A 714 -4.79 -20.80 18.62
C TRP A 714 -3.92 -19.59 18.28
N PHE A 715 -3.71 -19.27 17.00
CA PHE A 715 -2.99 -18.04 16.65
C PHE A 715 -3.76 -16.79 17.11
N PRO A 716 -3.07 -15.75 17.58
CA PRO A 716 -3.72 -14.53 18.04
C PRO A 716 -4.64 -13.87 16.99
N SER A 717 -4.31 -14.00 15.70
CA SER A 717 -5.15 -13.50 14.59
C SER A 717 -6.57 -14.08 14.59
N PHE A 718 -6.76 -15.29 15.14
CA PHE A 718 -8.04 -16.01 15.20
C PHE A 718 -8.62 -16.06 16.62
N ALA A 719 -8.09 -15.25 17.55
CA ALA A 719 -8.49 -15.29 18.96
C ALA A 719 -9.99 -15.04 19.18
N LEU A 720 -10.61 -14.23 18.32
CA LEU A 720 -12.01 -13.81 18.39
C LEU A 720 -12.91 -14.51 17.36
N ASP A 721 -12.36 -15.44 16.58
CA ASP A 721 -13.14 -16.18 15.59
C ASP A 721 -13.84 -17.38 16.25
N ALA A 722 -14.94 -17.82 15.63
CA ALA A 722 -15.63 -19.02 16.06
C ALA A 722 -14.70 -20.25 15.92
N PRO A 723 -14.82 -21.25 16.81
CA PRO A 723 -14.01 -22.47 16.72
C PRO A 723 -14.13 -23.10 15.35
N ASP A 724 -12.98 -23.42 14.74
CA ASP A 724 -12.95 -24.09 13.45
C ASP A 724 -13.40 -25.55 13.62
N THR A 725 -14.56 -25.89 13.06
CA THR A 725 -15.12 -27.25 13.08
C THR A 725 -14.87 -28.01 11.78
N SER A 726 -14.03 -27.48 10.86
CA SER A 726 -13.84 -28.06 9.53
C SER A 726 -13.00 -29.35 9.49
N GLU A 727 -13.47 -30.24 8.61
CA GLU A 727 -13.16 -31.64 8.26
C GLU A 727 -11.76 -32.23 8.54
N SER A 728 -11.78 -33.57 8.69
CA SER A 728 -10.62 -34.45 8.86
C SER A 728 -9.49 -34.11 7.88
N ARG A 729 -8.32 -33.79 8.44
CA ARG A 729 -7.13 -33.43 7.67
C ARG A 729 -6.26 -34.66 7.53
N GLU A 730 -5.92 -35.03 6.30
CA GLU A 730 -4.87 -36.02 6.05
C GLU A 730 -3.54 -35.47 6.52
N SER A 731 -2.79 -36.26 7.30
CA SER A 731 -1.51 -35.87 7.88
C SER A 731 -0.35 -36.61 7.23
N LEU A 732 0.81 -35.95 7.19
CA LEU A 732 2.07 -36.61 6.86
C LEU A 732 2.40 -37.67 7.90
N PRO A 733 3.01 -38.80 7.50
CA PRO A 733 3.38 -39.88 8.42
C PRO A 733 4.65 -39.53 9.21
N VAL A 734 4.60 -38.45 9.99
CA VAL A 734 5.74 -37.93 10.77
C VAL A 734 6.16 -38.84 11.92
N ALA A 735 5.28 -39.77 12.32
CA ALA A 735 5.54 -40.75 13.37
C ALA A 735 6.02 -42.11 12.86
N GLU A 736 6.11 -42.31 11.55
CA GLU A 736 6.43 -43.60 10.95
C GLU A 736 7.91 -43.64 10.48
N PRO A 737 8.82 -44.32 11.19
CA PRO A 737 10.24 -44.36 10.85
C PRO A 737 10.50 -44.87 9.42
N ALA A 738 9.65 -45.78 8.92
CA ALA A 738 9.72 -46.33 7.57
C ALA A 738 9.63 -45.26 6.46
N PHE A 739 8.99 -44.11 6.73
CA PHE A 739 8.91 -42.99 5.80
C PHE A 739 9.89 -41.88 6.18
N VAL A 740 10.04 -41.59 7.47
CA VAL A 740 10.91 -40.52 7.96
C VAL A 740 12.38 -40.80 7.65
N LEU A 741 12.86 -42.03 7.88
CA LEU A 741 14.27 -42.37 7.73
C LEU A 741 14.63 -42.88 6.34
N ASN A 742 13.64 -43.18 5.49
CA ASN A 742 13.87 -43.71 4.16
C ASN A 742 14.04 -42.60 3.12
N PRO A 743 15.23 -42.39 2.53
CA PRO A 743 15.47 -41.30 1.58
C PRO A 743 14.58 -41.31 0.33
N TYR A 744 13.97 -42.46 -0.02
CA TYR A 744 13.03 -42.56 -1.12
C TYR A 744 11.83 -41.61 -0.95
N PHE A 745 11.37 -41.42 0.29
CA PHE A 745 10.22 -40.58 0.62
C PHE A 745 10.56 -39.10 0.85
N ARG A 746 11.77 -38.65 0.49
CA ARG A 746 12.19 -37.25 0.70
C ARG A 746 11.30 -36.22 0.00
N ARG A 747 10.67 -36.58 -1.12
CA ARG A 747 9.78 -35.72 -1.92
C ARG A 747 8.32 -35.89 -1.51
N LEU A 748 7.57 -34.78 -1.42
CA LEU A 748 6.13 -34.83 -1.08
C LEU A 748 5.27 -35.45 -2.19
N ASP A 749 5.76 -35.46 -3.44
CA ASP A 749 5.08 -36.11 -4.59
C ASP A 749 4.85 -37.62 -4.37
N ASN A 750 5.62 -38.24 -3.47
CA ASN A 750 5.45 -39.65 -3.11
C ASN A 750 4.20 -39.92 -2.27
N PHE A 751 3.61 -38.88 -1.68
CA PHE A 751 2.35 -38.96 -0.96
C PHE A 751 1.23 -38.53 -1.92
N ALA A 752 0.33 -39.46 -2.23
CA ALA A 752 -0.60 -39.41 -3.38
C ALA A 752 -1.57 -38.20 -3.46
N ARG A 753 -1.52 -37.26 -2.52
CA ARG A 753 -2.51 -36.17 -2.36
C ARG A 753 -1.92 -34.78 -2.04
N SER A 754 -0.59 -34.63 -1.97
CA SER A 754 0.10 -33.36 -1.60
C SER A 754 -0.23 -32.17 -2.52
N GLN A 755 -0.62 -32.41 -3.78
CA GLN A 755 -1.02 -31.36 -4.73
C GLN A 755 -2.43 -30.75 -4.48
N THR A 756 -3.17 -31.25 -3.48
CA THR A 756 -4.56 -30.82 -3.20
C THR A 756 -4.73 -30.06 -1.88
N TRP A 757 -3.65 -29.81 -1.14
CA TRP A 757 -3.73 -29.15 0.15
C TRP A 757 -4.06 -27.66 0.04
N SER A 758 -4.98 -27.20 0.89
CA SER A 758 -5.24 -25.77 1.07
C SER A 758 -4.05 -25.09 1.78
N GLU A 759 -3.89 -23.77 1.64
CA GLU A 759 -2.85 -23.02 2.36
C GLU A 759 -2.87 -23.28 3.87
N LYS A 760 -4.07 -23.38 4.45
CA LYS A 760 -4.26 -23.72 5.87
C LYS A 760 -3.77 -25.14 6.18
N GLY A 761 -4.05 -26.10 5.30
CA GLY A 761 -3.55 -27.49 5.42
C GLY A 761 -2.03 -27.56 5.33
N ILE A 762 -1.42 -26.82 4.40
CA ILE A 762 0.04 -26.74 4.26
C ILE A 762 0.67 -26.19 5.55
N VAL A 763 0.11 -25.12 6.13
CA VAL A 763 0.63 -24.53 7.38
C VAL A 763 0.43 -25.48 8.56
N SER A 764 -0.71 -26.16 8.65
CA SER A 764 -0.96 -27.21 9.65
C SER A 764 0.14 -28.27 9.62
N GLU A 765 0.40 -28.84 8.45
CA GLU A 765 1.44 -29.88 8.30
C GLU A 765 2.84 -29.34 8.52
N LEU A 766 3.10 -28.08 8.15
CA LEU A 766 4.37 -27.42 8.43
C LEU A 766 4.62 -27.31 9.94
N TYR A 767 3.61 -26.96 10.73
CA TYR A 767 3.73 -26.92 12.20
C TYR A 767 3.88 -28.32 12.80
N ARG A 768 3.22 -29.34 12.24
CA ARG A 768 3.37 -30.74 12.65
C ARG A 768 4.80 -31.25 12.44
N VAL A 769 5.32 -31.08 11.23
CA VAL A 769 6.72 -31.43 10.88
C VAL A 769 7.69 -30.66 11.78
N SER A 770 7.44 -29.36 12.00
CA SER A 770 8.27 -28.54 12.87
C SER A 770 8.26 -29.02 14.33
N ALA A 771 7.12 -29.47 14.85
CA ALA A 771 7.02 -30.05 16.18
C ALA A 771 7.84 -31.34 16.32
N SER A 772 7.77 -32.24 15.33
CA SER A 772 8.59 -33.46 15.29
C SER A 772 10.08 -33.13 15.24
N VAL A 773 10.51 -32.17 14.40
CA VAL A 773 11.90 -31.70 14.37
C VAL A 773 12.30 -31.09 15.72
N TYR A 774 11.45 -30.25 16.32
CA TYR A 774 11.74 -29.63 17.61
C TYR A 774 11.87 -30.64 18.75
N ARG A 775 11.02 -31.67 18.77
CA ARG A 775 11.14 -32.81 19.69
C ARG A 775 12.51 -33.46 19.53
N LYS A 776 12.87 -33.92 18.33
CA LYS A 776 14.17 -34.58 18.08
C LYS A 776 15.34 -33.67 18.44
N GLN A 777 15.26 -32.36 18.17
CA GLN A 777 16.28 -31.39 18.60
C GLN A 777 16.45 -31.35 20.12
N LYS A 778 15.36 -31.45 20.89
CA LYS A 778 15.41 -31.49 22.36
C LYS A 778 16.06 -32.77 22.89
N PHE A 779 15.78 -33.91 22.27
CA PHE A 779 16.43 -35.18 22.60
C PHE A 779 17.94 -35.13 22.32
N VAL A 780 18.35 -34.61 21.15
CA VAL A 780 19.77 -34.43 20.80
C VAL A 780 20.47 -33.50 21.79
N ASP A 781 19.86 -32.37 22.14
CA ASP A 781 20.44 -31.43 23.12
C ASP A 781 20.62 -32.08 24.49
N GLN A 782 19.66 -32.88 24.95
CA GLN A 782 19.75 -33.60 26.22
C GLN A 782 20.87 -34.63 26.20
N TRP A 783 20.96 -35.41 25.12
CA TRP A 783 22.01 -36.40 24.94
C TRP A 783 23.39 -35.75 24.95
N LEU A 784 23.55 -34.63 24.25
CA LEU A 784 24.79 -33.84 24.24
C LEU A 784 25.13 -33.24 25.62
N SER A 785 24.12 -32.84 26.40
CA SER A 785 24.32 -32.19 27.70
C SER A 785 24.67 -33.17 28.82
N PHE A 786 24.10 -34.38 28.81
CA PHE A 786 24.21 -35.33 29.92
C PHE A 786 24.98 -36.63 29.56
N GLY A 787 25.32 -36.87 28.29
CA GLY A 787 26.08 -38.04 27.84
C GLY A 787 25.30 -39.36 27.87
N HIS A 788 24.03 -39.31 28.25
CA HIS A 788 23.03 -40.36 28.18
C HIS A 788 21.69 -39.66 27.95
N GLY A 789 20.86 -40.20 27.07
CA GLY A 789 19.49 -39.71 26.95
C GLY A 789 18.54 -40.48 27.88
N PRO A 790 17.25 -40.13 27.92
CA PRO A 790 16.24 -40.81 28.74
C PRO A 790 16.28 -42.34 28.56
N PRO A 791 15.96 -43.11 29.61
CA PRO A 791 16.14 -44.57 29.64
C PRO A 791 15.33 -45.40 28.62
N GLU A 792 14.53 -44.75 27.75
CA GLU A 792 13.66 -45.35 26.72
C GLU A 792 13.87 -44.70 25.34
N ILE A 793 15.11 -44.47 24.90
CA ILE A 793 15.37 -43.92 23.55
C ILE A 793 15.40 -45.03 22.50
N ASP A 794 14.54 -44.93 21.50
CA ASP A 794 14.72 -45.57 20.20
C ASP A 794 15.83 -44.81 19.43
N GLU A 795 16.82 -45.51 18.85
CA GLU A 795 17.88 -44.88 18.03
C GLU A 795 17.28 -43.99 16.92
N ASN A 796 16.09 -44.34 16.43
CA ASN A 796 15.32 -43.57 15.45
C ASN A 796 14.91 -42.16 15.94
N ASP A 797 14.88 -41.92 17.26
CA ASP A 797 14.52 -40.61 17.83
C ASP A 797 15.62 -39.56 17.72
N LEU A 798 16.87 -39.98 17.44
CA LEU A 798 18.00 -39.07 17.27
C LEU A 798 18.17 -38.59 15.81
N GLU A 799 17.56 -39.28 14.85
CA GLU A 799 17.69 -38.95 13.42
C GLU A 799 16.56 -38.04 12.92
N MET A 800 16.93 -36.91 12.30
CA MET A 800 15.96 -35.98 11.70
C MET A 800 15.31 -36.54 10.42
N GLY A 801 15.99 -37.45 9.72
CA GLY A 801 15.52 -38.05 8.47
C GLY A 801 15.07 -37.01 7.43
N ASN A 802 13.94 -37.28 6.79
CA ASN A 802 13.33 -36.44 5.76
C ASN A 802 12.55 -35.23 6.32
N LEU A 803 12.37 -35.11 7.64
CA LEU A 803 11.50 -34.07 8.22
C LEU A 803 11.90 -32.64 7.79
N PRO A 804 13.20 -32.24 7.83
CA PRO A 804 13.58 -30.90 7.39
C PRO A 804 13.27 -30.66 5.90
N SER A 805 13.51 -31.65 5.04
CA SER A 805 13.21 -31.57 3.61
C SER A 805 11.71 -31.48 3.34
N TRP A 806 10.87 -32.23 4.05
CA TRP A 806 9.41 -32.11 3.97
C TRP A 806 8.94 -30.71 4.35
N GLY A 807 9.55 -30.11 5.39
CA GLY A 807 9.29 -28.73 5.77
C GLY A 807 9.60 -27.73 4.65
N VAL A 808 10.71 -27.91 3.94
CA VAL A 808 11.07 -27.07 2.80
C VAL A 808 10.13 -27.28 1.61
N GLU A 809 9.75 -28.53 1.31
CA GLU A 809 8.78 -28.83 0.24
C GLU A 809 7.39 -28.23 0.56
N LEU A 810 6.93 -28.28 1.82
CA LEU A 810 5.70 -27.61 2.27
C LEU A 810 5.77 -26.09 2.04
N LEU A 811 6.90 -25.47 2.38
CA LEU A 811 7.12 -24.03 2.13
C LEU A 811 7.11 -23.68 0.64
N ARG A 812 7.53 -24.60 -0.25
CA ARG A 812 7.48 -24.42 -1.70
C ARG A 812 6.05 -24.50 -2.27
N LEU A 813 5.14 -25.20 -1.58
CA LEU A 813 3.73 -25.28 -1.98
C LEU A 813 2.93 -24.01 -1.64
N LEU A 814 3.39 -23.19 -0.69
CA LEU A 814 2.74 -21.93 -0.38
C LEU A 814 2.89 -20.92 -1.53
N PRO A 815 1.85 -20.13 -1.84
CA PRO A 815 1.96 -19.09 -2.85
C PRO A 815 3.00 -18.03 -2.43
N PRO A 816 3.53 -17.24 -3.39
CA PRO A 816 4.52 -16.20 -3.09
C PRO A 816 4.06 -15.18 -2.03
N VAL A 817 2.74 -14.95 -1.92
CA VAL A 817 2.11 -14.07 -0.95
C VAL A 817 0.97 -14.85 -0.29
N SER A 818 1.22 -15.44 0.89
CA SER A 818 0.19 -16.12 1.69
C SER A 818 -0.33 -15.21 2.81
N PRO A 819 -1.60 -15.31 3.24
CA PRO A 819 -2.07 -14.74 4.50
C PRO A 819 -1.33 -15.31 5.72
N PHE A 820 -0.79 -16.53 5.64
CA PHE A 820 -0.07 -17.18 6.74
C PHE A 820 1.42 -16.84 6.81
N ASP A 821 1.93 -15.96 5.94
CA ASP A 821 3.37 -15.63 5.91
C ASP A 821 3.91 -15.11 7.26
N ASN A 822 3.06 -14.50 8.09
CA ASN A 822 3.44 -14.02 9.43
C ASN A 822 3.63 -15.14 10.47
N THR A 823 3.15 -16.35 10.20
CA THR A 823 3.28 -17.53 11.09
C THR A 823 4.44 -18.42 10.67
N LEU A 824 5.19 -18.07 9.62
CA LEU A 824 6.20 -18.97 9.06
C LEU A 824 7.56 -18.87 9.76
N LEU A 825 7.81 -17.82 10.55
CA LEU A 825 9.14 -17.59 11.09
C LEU A 825 9.53 -18.65 12.13
N TRP A 826 8.63 -19.02 13.05
CA TRP A 826 8.83 -20.16 13.96
C TRP A 826 9.16 -21.47 13.23
N PRO A 827 8.32 -22.01 12.32
CA PRO A 827 8.60 -23.29 11.67
C PRO A 827 9.85 -23.25 10.79
N ILE A 828 10.06 -22.15 10.03
CA ILE A 828 11.30 -21.98 9.24
C ILE A 828 12.52 -22.07 10.16
N SER A 829 12.50 -21.41 11.32
CA SER A 829 13.66 -21.35 12.20
C SER A 829 13.99 -22.70 12.85
N ILE A 830 12.97 -23.50 13.15
CA ILE A 830 13.14 -24.86 13.67
C ILE A 830 13.69 -25.80 12.58
N ILE A 831 13.04 -25.82 11.41
CA ILE A 831 13.39 -26.71 10.30
C ILE A 831 14.74 -26.34 9.69
N ALA A 832 14.93 -25.06 9.34
CA ALA A 832 16.08 -24.61 8.58
C ALA A 832 17.39 -24.88 9.32
N LYS A 833 17.39 -24.81 10.65
CA LYS A 833 18.55 -25.13 11.49
C LYS A 833 19.11 -26.54 11.19
N GLU A 834 18.27 -27.50 10.82
CA GLU A 834 18.66 -28.90 10.56
C GLU A 834 18.95 -29.22 9.09
N LEU A 835 18.85 -28.24 8.19
CA LEU A 835 19.15 -28.46 6.77
C LEU A 835 20.64 -28.70 6.51
N THR A 836 20.93 -29.69 5.66
CA THR A 836 22.28 -30.04 5.20
C THR A 836 22.48 -29.78 3.71
N ASP A 837 21.41 -29.79 2.91
CA ASP A 837 21.45 -29.53 1.47
C ASP A 837 21.60 -28.04 1.14
N GLY A 838 22.52 -27.71 0.23
CA GLY A 838 22.82 -26.32 -0.14
C GLY A 838 21.65 -25.59 -0.80
N MET A 839 20.86 -26.27 -1.65
CA MET A 839 19.73 -25.66 -2.34
C MET A 839 18.55 -25.43 -1.38
N GLU A 840 18.34 -26.35 -0.43
CA GLU A 840 17.33 -26.17 0.63
C GLU A 840 17.69 -25.02 1.58
N ARG A 841 18.96 -24.90 1.97
CA ARG A 841 19.47 -23.78 2.77
C ARG A 841 19.29 -22.45 2.03
N GLU A 842 19.65 -22.38 0.76
CA GLU A 842 19.46 -21.20 -0.08
C GLU A 842 17.99 -20.82 -0.20
N PHE A 843 17.10 -21.80 -0.44
CA PHE A 843 15.67 -21.57 -0.48
C PHE A 843 15.14 -20.99 0.85
N ALA A 844 15.55 -21.55 1.99
CA ALA A 844 15.14 -21.04 3.30
C ALA A 844 15.59 -19.59 3.53
N LEU A 845 16.83 -19.23 3.16
CA LEU A 845 17.33 -17.86 3.23
C LEU A 845 16.52 -16.92 2.33
N ASN A 846 16.26 -17.32 1.09
CA ASN A 846 15.48 -16.53 0.13
C ASN A 846 14.04 -16.32 0.62
N LYS A 847 13.43 -17.34 1.25
CA LYS A 847 12.09 -17.20 1.85
C LYS A 847 12.11 -16.22 3.02
N VAL A 848 13.07 -16.32 3.94
CA VAL A 848 13.20 -15.36 5.07
C VAL A 848 13.46 -13.94 4.57
N GLU A 849 14.30 -13.76 3.55
CA GLU A 849 14.55 -12.45 2.92
C GLU A 849 13.28 -11.89 2.24
N SER A 850 12.49 -12.74 1.59
CA SER A 850 11.20 -12.33 1.03
C SER A 850 10.23 -11.86 2.11
N LEU A 851 10.20 -12.55 3.26
CA LEU A 851 9.41 -12.14 4.42
C LEU A 851 9.92 -10.80 4.98
N GLU A 852 11.24 -10.63 5.12
CA GLU A 852 11.85 -9.35 5.53
C GLU A 852 11.41 -8.19 4.62
N LYS A 853 11.48 -8.37 3.30
CA LYS A 853 11.08 -7.36 2.32
C LYS A 853 9.58 -7.04 2.39
N ARG A 854 8.74 -8.06 2.60
CA ARG A 854 7.28 -7.91 2.72
C ARG A 854 6.89 -7.16 3.99
N PHE A 855 7.37 -7.63 5.14
CA PHE A 855 6.97 -7.12 6.45
C PHE A 855 7.74 -5.87 6.87
N ARG A 856 8.96 -5.67 6.35
CA ARG A 856 9.90 -4.59 6.71
C ARG A 856 10.18 -4.54 8.21
N MET A 857 10.62 -5.66 8.79
CA MET A 857 10.90 -5.76 10.22
C MET A 857 12.26 -6.44 10.44
N LYS A 858 13.05 -5.91 11.39
CA LYS A 858 14.44 -6.32 11.61
C LYS A 858 14.58 -7.79 12.00
N HIS A 859 13.67 -8.33 12.82
CA HIS A 859 13.79 -9.69 13.35
C HIS A 859 13.92 -10.79 12.27
N PHE A 860 13.40 -10.59 11.04
CA PHE A 860 13.66 -11.51 9.93
C PHE A 860 15.14 -11.53 9.52
N SER A 861 15.79 -10.37 9.51
CA SER A 861 17.24 -10.27 9.28
C SER A 861 18.03 -10.98 10.37
N ASP A 862 17.63 -10.82 11.64
CA ASP A 862 18.29 -11.47 12.78
C ASP A 862 18.19 -13.01 12.67
N VAL A 863 17.03 -13.55 12.26
CA VAL A 863 16.87 -14.99 12.00
C VAL A 863 17.75 -15.45 10.84
N ARG A 864 17.82 -14.68 9.75
CA ARG A 864 18.68 -15.02 8.60
C ARG A 864 20.16 -15.10 9.03
N GLU A 865 20.63 -14.13 9.80
CA GLU A 865 22.00 -14.12 10.33
C GLU A 865 22.27 -15.30 11.27
N TYR A 866 21.30 -15.62 12.13
CA TYR A 866 21.36 -16.79 13.01
C TYR A 866 21.49 -18.10 12.24
N LEU A 867 20.68 -18.32 11.20
CA LEU A 867 20.73 -19.54 10.39
C LEU A 867 22.09 -19.72 9.70
N VAL A 868 22.60 -18.65 9.06
CA VAL A 868 23.92 -18.67 8.42
C VAL A 868 25.02 -18.99 9.41
N THR A 869 24.98 -18.39 10.60
CA THR A 869 25.97 -18.63 11.66
C THR A 869 25.88 -20.06 12.20
N SER A 870 24.66 -20.57 12.41
CA SER A 870 24.42 -21.94 12.87
C SER A 870 24.91 -22.97 11.86
N TRP A 871 24.67 -22.77 10.57
CA TRP A 871 25.15 -23.69 9.54
C TRP A 871 26.67 -23.68 9.41
N LYS A 872 27.30 -22.51 9.43
CA LYS A 872 28.77 -22.40 9.43
C LYS A 872 29.40 -23.17 10.59
N ALA A 873 28.82 -23.07 11.79
CA ALA A 873 29.31 -23.80 12.94
C ALA A 873 29.13 -25.33 12.79
N LYS A 874 27.95 -25.77 12.33
CA LYS A 874 27.69 -27.20 12.04
C LYS A 874 28.65 -27.75 10.98
N ASP A 875 28.87 -27.03 9.89
CA ASP A 875 29.76 -27.44 8.80
C ASP A 875 31.23 -27.52 9.25
N GLN A 876 31.63 -26.75 10.26
CA GLN A 876 32.95 -26.80 10.89
C GLN A 876 33.08 -27.90 11.95
N GLY A 877 32.04 -28.71 12.17
CA GLY A 877 32.00 -29.71 13.23
C GLY A 877 31.98 -29.11 14.64
N ILE A 878 31.74 -27.80 14.75
CA ILE A 878 31.59 -27.12 16.04
C ILE A 878 30.19 -27.43 16.54
N ILE A 879 30.09 -28.22 17.61
CA ILE A 879 28.86 -28.39 18.37
C ILE A 879 28.59 -27.05 19.05
N SER A 880 27.91 -26.19 18.32
CA SER A 880 27.65 -24.83 18.73
C SER A 880 26.62 -24.82 19.85
N THR A 881 27.11 -24.58 21.07
CA THR A 881 26.30 -24.13 22.21
C THR A 881 25.94 -22.65 22.10
N TYR A 882 26.08 -21.99 20.93
CA TYR A 882 25.73 -20.57 20.77
C TYR A 882 24.22 -20.37 20.92
N GLU A 883 23.84 -20.18 22.18
CA GLU A 883 22.63 -19.60 22.70
C GLU A 883 22.61 -18.10 22.44
N GLN A 884 22.58 -17.66 21.18
CA GLN A 884 21.87 -16.42 20.91
C GLN A 884 20.46 -16.80 20.46
N PRO A 885 19.51 -16.90 21.41
CA PRO A 885 18.15 -17.22 21.08
C PRO A 885 17.59 -15.99 20.36
N VAL A 886 17.37 -16.11 19.06
CA VAL A 886 16.52 -15.17 18.33
C VAL A 886 15.09 -15.57 18.62
N LEU A 887 14.23 -14.61 19.01
CA LEU A 887 12.82 -14.90 19.21
C LEU A 887 12.18 -15.19 17.85
N PHE A 888 11.83 -16.44 17.62
CA PHE A 888 11.25 -16.86 16.35
C PHE A 888 9.78 -16.42 16.27
N GLY A 889 9.50 -15.48 15.37
CA GLY A 889 8.21 -14.83 15.10
C GLY A 889 6.99 -15.72 15.14
#